data_AF-A0A8H2WC37-F1
#
_entry.id   AF-A0A8H2WC37-F1
#
_cell.length_a   1.000
_cell.length_b   1.000
_cell.length_c   1.000
_cell.angle_alpha   90.00
_cell.angle_beta   90.00
_cell.angle_gamma   90.00
#
_symmetry.space_group_name_H-M   'P 1'
#
loop_
_entity.id
_entity.type
_entity.pdbx_description
1 polymer ?
#
loop_
_entity_poly.entity_id
_entity_poly.type
_entity_poly.pdbx_seq_one_letter_code
_entity_poly.pdbx_strand_id
1 'polypeptide(L)'
;MSRIKEGSWTGKGNVNYSDLNEAGSYWFNGLVPHAYVLDSPRLKASVREFLDHVLDTQWDDGWLGPETDDQWQPRWLWGRYPFLLGAIGMAEAEPELADKVVHSLMKFVKLANKMLREGKGTQDWTRGTRWQDFVLAMQWLHDRWSSREDRELLHDTTIRIKSVSTDWRSVFSEERFPKEAVTEWRIYWHGVNLAEGLKAMAVGYRFSKDKSELTEAIEAWNRIHKYHGRPSGIFAADEYLAGLDPVRGTELCLVVEAMYSGSYLFQATGDSSIAERVERQAYNALPATITGDMWAHQYVQQQNQIAARNMTPNPFPSDGLDSNVFGLEPNYPCCTVNHMQGFPKFVAAAFVKTPDEDGLVQVYNGPFQVGTTLRGGRVAVVVDTAYPFGDTLDISITAEHSFDYFISLPHWAIEQNRVAVKTNLQKDLPVDIESRLLRLRVSAGNSRLHISYNPPIIVEPRPGGTVSLHRGALHYAYDIPRKVKVMNRHPNEVRAVDLQMTPSGPWQYAIDPSTARYEQASNDVNSPAFDHNRSSNSLLVSACLVEWGIGGETFANPPPESPECVGPLETIRLVPYGLPSLSLKSIMRSTIAAAASLALLAGAAPSPKYVKPDGTRFELDGKPFYFAGTNCYWCSFTANMSDVEIAFDGASKAGLNVIRTWGFNEVQVILKFPVFLLFISTNRNVTRVPGGLPDYGGEGAGPTQIYYQSWDKGKPTINYGDNGLKHFDKVVALAEKKGIKLVVALTNNWADYGGMDVYNVNLGGQYHDSFFVEPKIKAAFKNYVQAVVSRYRKSPAIFSWQLANEPRCGADAKRNLPRGPSCNPVVVNQWMDEISRFIKDQQKIDGSHMISTGEEGFFNFPGDPDWAYNGADGTDFYANTELPAVSYGTFHAYPDWWSKTPQWVLNFTAQHGIAQKKIGKPVVWEEYGWMTPEARLQNLGIVSNYTRLQAIGPWQKAVLENKLAGDQFWQLGISNLSFGRSTNDGFTIFLDDPEAKTLVYDHVKEVNAQNRK
;
A
#
# COMPACT_ATOMS: atom_id res chain seq x y z
N MET A 1 3.69 18.24 -38.53
CA MET A 1 2.90 19.15 -37.67
C MET A 1 3.32 20.58 -37.95
N SER A 2 2.37 21.46 -38.27
CA SER A 2 2.62 22.89 -38.53
C SER A 2 3.28 23.57 -37.33
N ARG A 3 2.86 23.25 -36.10
CA ARG A 3 3.40 23.83 -34.85
C ARG A 3 4.90 23.60 -34.59
N ILE A 4 5.54 22.68 -35.31
CA ILE A 4 7.00 22.44 -35.26
C ILE A 4 7.68 23.02 -36.49
N LYS A 5 7.20 22.64 -37.68
CA LYS A 5 7.82 23.04 -38.96
C LYS A 5 7.65 24.55 -39.26
N GLU A 6 6.53 25.12 -38.84
CA GLU A 6 6.17 26.54 -38.94
C GLU A 6 6.15 27.19 -37.55
N GLY A 7 6.73 26.50 -36.55
CA GLY A 7 6.81 26.97 -35.17
C GLY A 7 7.97 27.95 -34.97
N SER A 8 7.83 28.77 -33.93
CA SER A 8 8.79 29.84 -33.58
C SER A 8 10.23 29.36 -33.41
N TRP A 9 10.44 28.13 -32.91
CA TRP A 9 11.77 27.55 -32.65
C TRP A 9 12.63 27.31 -33.88
N THR A 10 12.03 27.28 -35.07
CA THR A 10 12.77 27.03 -36.32
C THR A 10 13.02 28.31 -37.12
N GLY A 11 12.53 29.46 -36.63
CA GLY A 11 12.55 30.73 -37.36
C GLY A 11 11.69 30.76 -38.63
N LYS A 12 10.96 29.68 -38.94
CA LYS A 12 10.20 29.50 -40.20
C LYS A 12 8.72 29.90 -40.08
N GLY A 13 8.24 30.35 -38.91
CA GLY A 13 6.87 30.83 -38.71
C GLY A 13 6.58 31.26 -37.27
N ASN A 14 5.31 31.58 -36.98
CA ASN A 14 4.84 32.10 -35.68
C ASN A 14 3.73 31.23 -35.05
N VAL A 15 3.60 29.97 -35.47
CA VAL A 15 2.54 29.08 -34.99
C VAL A 15 2.94 28.46 -33.65
N ASN A 16 2.33 28.93 -32.57
CA ASN A 16 2.49 28.39 -31.22
C ASN A 16 1.11 28.08 -30.60
N TYR A 17 1.06 27.18 -29.60
CA TYR A 17 -0.17 26.92 -28.83
C TYR A 17 -0.17 27.49 -27.42
N SER A 18 0.98 27.96 -26.94
CA SER A 18 1.13 28.64 -25.66
C SER A 18 2.16 29.76 -25.78
N ASP A 19 2.00 30.81 -24.96
CA ASP A 19 2.94 31.95 -24.89
C ASP A 19 4.32 31.56 -24.35
N LEU A 20 4.49 30.30 -23.94
CA LEU A 20 5.77 29.75 -23.49
C LEU A 20 6.68 29.36 -24.64
N ASN A 21 6.12 29.22 -25.85
CA ASN A 21 6.81 28.61 -26.98
C ASN A 21 7.40 27.25 -26.57
N GLU A 22 6.61 26.30 -26.08
CA GLU A 22 7.17 25.03 -25.55
C GLU A 22 7.03 23.84 -26.52
N ALA A 23 6.25 23.99 -27.61
CA ALA A 23 5.99 22.91 -28.55
C ALA A 23 7.29 22.34 -29.17
N GLY A 24 8.18 23.23 -29.62
CA GLY A 24 9.45 22.87 -30.25
C GLY A 24 10.40 22.15 -29.29
N SER A 25 10.51 22.64 -28.06
CA SER A 25 11.40 22.06 -27.05
C SER A 25 10.91 20.69 -26.56
N TYR A 26 9.60 20.53 -26.34
CA TYR A 26 9.01 19.21 -26.03
C TYR A 26 9.18 18.23 -27.17
N TRP A 27 8.93 18.67 -28.42
CA TRP A 27 9.13 17.83 -29.58
C TRP A 27 10.57 17.32 -29.69
N PHE A 28 11.53 18.21 -29.49
CA PHE A 28 12.94 17.87 -29.51
C PHE A 28 13.32 16.90 -28.38
N ASN A 29 12.90 17.18 -27.14
CA ASN A 29 13.12 16.32 -25.97
C ASN A 29 12.60 14.89 -26.18
N GLY A 30 11.42 14.74 -26.77
CA GLY A 30 10.82 13.45 -27.06
C GLY A 30 11.43 12.75 -28.28
N LEU A 31 11.79 13.50 -29.32
CA LEU A 31 12.28 12.92 -30.57
C LEU A 31 13.73 12.44 -30.50
N VAL A 32 14.58 13.07 -29.68
CA VAL A 32 15.99 12.66 -29.49
C VAL A 32 16.08 11.18 -29.11
N PRO A 33 15.55 10.69 -27.97
CA PRO A 33 15.66 9.29 -27.62
C PRO A 33 15.02 8.38 -28.68
N HIS A 34 13.94 8.81 -29.33
CA HIS A 34 13.31 8.04 -30.41
C HIS A 34 14.23 7.86 -31.63
N ALA A 35 14.95 8.92 -32.03
CA ALA A 35 15.87 8.90 -33.16
C ALA A 35 17.04 7.94 -32.96
N TYR A 36 17.59 7.88 -31.74
CA TYR A 36 18.72 7.00 -31.42
C TYR A 36 18.31 5.57 -31.09
N VAL A 37 17.17 5.36 -30.40
CA VAL A 37 16.66 4.00 -30.13
C VAL A 37 16.30 3.26 -31.42
N LEU A 38 15.70 3.97 -32.40
CA LEU A 38 15.39 3.38 -33.71
C LEU A 38 16.59 3.35 -34.68
N ASP A 39 17.73 3.94 -34.30
CA ASP A 39 18.87 4.19 -35.16
C ASP A 39 18.49 4.77 -36.54
N SER A 40 17.56 5.73 -36.56
CA SER A 40 16.97 6.24 -37.81
C SER A 40 17.75 7.45 -38.35
N PRO A 41 18.45 7.35 -39.50
CA PRO A 41 19.25 8.46 -40.03
C PRO A 41 18.43 9.72 -40.31
N ARG A 42 17.20 9.56 -40.81
CA ARG A 42 16.26 10.67 -41.07
C ARG A 42 15.91 11.44 -39.80
N LEU A 43 15.66 10.72 -38.71
CA LEU A 43 15.25 11.32 -37.44
C LEU A 43 16.45 11.97 -36.75
N LYS A 44 17.62 11.30 -36.75
CA LYS A 44 18.89 11.87 -36.26
C LYS A 44 19.23 13.17 -36.97
N ALA A 45 19.10 13.21 -38.30
CA ALA A 45 19.29 14.45 -39.07
C ALA A 45 18.30 15.57 -38.65
N SER A 46 17.04 15.24 -38.39
CA SER A 46 16.03 16.23 -37.97
C SER A 46 16.32 16.83 -36.60
N VAL A 47 16.68 15.99 -35.61
CA VAL A 47 17.04 16.49 -34.27
C VAL A 47 18.37 17.23 -34.29
N ARG A 48 19.32 16.81 -35.14
CA ARG A 48 20.58 17.52 -35.36
C ARG A 48 20.37 18.91 -35.95
N GLU A 49 19.56 19.03 -37.02
CA GLU A 49 19.19 20.32 -37.61
C GLU A 49 18.57 21.25 -36.57
N PHE A 50 17.66 20.73 -35.74
CA PHE A 50 17.01 21.51 -34.69
C PHE A 50 17.98 21.97 -33.61
N LEU A 51 18.86 21.07 -33.12
CA LEU A 51 19.89 21.41 -32.15
C LEU A 51 20.81 22.49 -32.69
N ASP A 52 21.39 22.25 -33.88
CA ASP A 52 22.35 23.18 -34.49
C ASP A 52 21.70 24.55 -34.72
N HIS A 53 20.47 24.60 -35.22
CA HIS A 53 19.73 25.86 -35.37
C HIS A 53 19.62 26.62 -34.04
N VAL A 54 19.10 25.99 -32.98
CA VAL A 54 18.89 26.67 -31.69
C VAL A 54 20.21 27.15 -31.06
N LEU A 55 21.29 26.37 -31.19
CA LEU A 55 22.60 26.75 -30.67
C LEU A 55 23.26 27.85 -31.50
N ASP A 56 23.15 27.80 -32.82
CA ASP A 56 23.76 28.77 -33.74
C ASP A 56 23.02 30.12 -33.73
N THR A 57 21.72 30.11 -33.37
CA THR A 57 20.91 31.31 -33.18
C THR A 57 20.71 31.65 -31.70
N GLN A 58 21.54 31.13 -30.79
CA GLN A 58 21.50 31.53 -29.39
C GLN A 58 21.79 33.03 -29.28
N TRP A 59 21.00 33.75 -28.47
CA TRP A 59 21.17 35.19 -28.28
C TRP A 59 22.49 35.52 -27.59
N ASP A 60 23.01 36.73 -27.85
CA ASP A 60 24.30 37.20 -27.31
C ASP A 60 24.37 37.14 -25.78
N ASP A 61 23.24 37.37 -25.11
CA ASP A 61 23.13 37.30 -23.65
C ASP A 61 22.96 35.88 -23.09
N GLY A 62 22.83 34.88 -23.94
CA GLY A 62 22.70 33.46 -23.59
C GLY A 62 21.29 32.89 -23.70
N TRP A 63 20.28 33.66 -24.11
CA TRP A 63 18.91 33.15 -24.25
C TRP A 63 18.78 32.07 -25.34
N LEU A 64 18.03 31.00 -25.05
CA LEU A 64 17.83 29.86 -25.94
C LEU A 64 16.42 29.83 -26.52
N GLY A 65 16.36 29.64 -27.83
CA GLY A 65 15.11 29.52 -28.58
C GLY A 65 14.48 30.89 -28.89
N PRO A 66 13.16 30.91 -29.17
CA PRO A 66 12.45 32.10 -29.59
C PRO A 66 12.53 33.23 -28.56
N GLU A 67 12.58 34.46 -29.07
CA GLU A 67 12.41 35.69 -28.31
C GLU A 67 11.20 36.44 -28.84
N THR A 68 10.54 37.16 -27.95
CA THR A 68 9.48 38.10 -28.30
C THR A 68 9.86 39.47 -27.79
N ASP A 69 9.93 40.47 -28.67
CA ASP A 69 10.03 41.89 -28.28
C ASP A 69 8.71 42.43 -27.67
N ASP A 70 7.98 41.56 -26.97
CA ASP A 70 6.67 41.82 -26.40
C ASP A 70 6.78 41.85 -24.87
N GLN A 71 6.53 43.01 -24.29
CA GLN A 71 6.46 43.19 -22.83
C GLN A 71 5.39 42.30 -22.16
N TRP A 72 4.43 41.79 -22.93
CA TRP A 72 3.38 40.88 -22.46
C TRP A 72 3.80 39.39 -22.50
N GLN A 73 4.97 39.07 -23.08
CA GLN A 73 5.57 37.73 -23.05
C GLN A 73 6.99 37.78 -22.45
N PRO A 74 7.11 37.89 -21.10
CA PRO A 74 8.42 37.91 -20.46
C PRO A 74 9.20 36.62 -20.70
N ARG A 75 10.53 36.70 -20.54
CA ARG A 75 11.40 35.53 -20.59
C ARG A 75 11.11 34.56 -19.45
N TRP A 76 10.40 33.48 -19.77
CA TRP A 76 10.13 32.37 -18.86
C TRP A 76 11.07 31.20 -19.09
N LEU A 77 11.77 30.79 -18.03
CA LEU A 77 12.80 29.76 -18.11
C LEU A 77 12.22 28.38 -18.45
N TRP A 78 11.04 28.06 -17.90
CA TRP A 78 10.40 26.74 -18.00
C TRP A 78 10.35 26.16 -19.42
N GLY A 79 9.88 26.92 -20.41
CA GLY A 79 9.69 26.42 -21.79
C GLY A 79 10.98 25.94 -22.47
N ARG A 80 12.15 26.19 -21.88
CA ARG A 80 13.46 25.79 -22.40
C ARG A 80 13.98 24.52 -21.74
N TYR A 81 13.46 24.10 -20.58
CA TYR A 81 13.98 22.92 -19.87
C TYR A 81 13.90 21.63 -20.70
N PRO A 82 12.81 21.35 -21.45
CA PRO A 82 12.77 20.20 -22.35
C PRO A 82 13.88 20.25 -23.42
N PHE A 83 14.21 21.44 -23.95
CA PHE A 83 15.31 21.58 -24.89
C PHE A 83 16.65 21.21 -24.26
N LEU A 84 16.91 21.64 -23.02
CA LEU A 84 18.13 21.28 -22.30
C LEU A 84 18.26 19.76 -22.16
N LEU A 85 17.18 19.07 -21.78
CA LEU A 85 17.16 17.61 -21.66
C LEU A 85 17.41 16.91 -23.00
N GLY A 86 16.81 17.40 -24.09
CA GLY A 86 17.07 16.89 -25.44
C GLY A 86 18.53 17.11 -25.89
N ALA A 87 19.10 18.28 -25.60
CA ALA A 87 20.48 18.60 -25.96
C ALA A 87 21.49 17.77 -25.16
N ILE A 88 21.20 17.48 -23.90
CA ILE A 88 21.95 16.52 -23.08
C ILE A 88 21.91 15.13 -23.72
N GLY A 89 20.73 14.65 -24.10
CA GLY A 89 20.59 13.35 -24.78
C GLY A 89 21.40 13.27 -26.08
N MET A 90 21.43 14.36 -26.86
CA MET A 90 22.28 14.45 -28.05
C MET A 90 23.77 14.38 -27.71
N ALA A 91 24.23 15.13 -26.70
CA ALA A 91 25.64 15.12 -26.28
C ALA A 91 26.09 13.78 -25.68
N GLU A 92 25.17 13.02 -25.06
CA GLU A 92 25.46 11.67 -24.57
C GLU A 92 25.48 10.63 -25.69
N ALA A 93 24.66 10.81 -26.73
CA ALA A 93 24.63 9.92 -27.89
C ALA A 93 25.75 10.21 -28.91
N GLU A 94 26.14 11.46 -29.06
CA GLU A 94 27.20 11.98 -29.96
C GLU A 94 28.19 12.82 -29.14
N PRO A 95 29.22 12.19 -28.51
CA PRO A 95 30.17 12.88 -27.63
C PRO A 95 30.89 14.08 -28.26
N GLU A 96 31.04 14.10 -29.58
CA GLU A 96 31.61 15.22 -30.33
C GLU A 96 30.78 16.52 -30.24
N LEU A 97 29.50 16.43 -29.86
CA LEU A 97 28.63 17.58 -29.64
C LEU A 97 28.82 18.21 -28.25
N ALA A 98 29.49 17.52 -27.33
CA ALA A 98 29.52 17.89 -25.92
C ALA A 98 30.01 19.33 -25.70
N ASP A 99 31.13 19.73 -26.29
CA ASP A 99 31.69 21.07 -26.10
C ASP A 99 30.73 22.18 -26.57
N LYS A 100 30.11 22.00 -27.75
CA LYS A 100 29.16 22.97 -28.32
C LYS A 100 27.92 23.10 -27.44
N VAL A 101 27.37 21.96 -26.98
CA VAL A 101 26.19 21.91 -26.11
C VAL A 101 26.52 22.55 -24.75
N VAL A 102 27.58 22.11 -24.08
CA VAL A 102 28.00 22.60 -22.76
C VAL A 102 28.21 24.11 -22.78
N HIS A 103 28.96 24.63 -23.76
CA HIS A 103 29.21 26.07 -23.87
C HIS A 103 27.91 26.87 -23.95
N SER A 104 26.98 26.42 -24.78
CA SER A 104 25.68 27.08 -24.97
C SER A 104 24.79 26.99 -23.73
N LEU A 105 24.74 25.82 -23.08
CA LEU A 105 23.97 25.66 -21.84
C LEU A 105 24.56 26.49 -20.71
N MET A 106 25.88 26.59 -20.59
CA MET A 106 26.53 27.44 -19.57
C MET A 106 26.25 28.93 -19.78
N LYS A 107 26.16 29.41 -21.02
CA LYS A 107 25.69 30.78 -21.30
C LYS A 107 24.24 30.99 -20.82
N PHE A 108 23.37 30.03 -21.10
CA PHE A 108 21.98 30.09 -20.64
C PHE A 108 21.88 30.06 -19.11
N VAL A 109 22.67 29.22 -18.42
CA VAL A 109 22.73 29.16 -16.96
C VAL A 109 23.20 30.50 -16.37
N LYS A 110 24.22 31.15 -16.96
CA LYS A 110 24.68 32.48 -16.54
C LYS A 110 23.56 33.52 -16.63
N LEU A 111 22.80 33.53 -17.73
CA LEU A 111 21.64 34.40 -17.91
C LEU A 111 20.54 34.08 -16.90
N ALA A 112 20.16 32.80 -16.76
CA ALA A 112 19.12 32.36 -15.84
C ALA A 112 19.46 32.73 -14.39
N ASN A 113 20.72 32.56 -13.97
CA ASN A 113 21.18 32.97 -12.64
C ASN A 113 20.98 34.46 -12.40
N LYS A 114 21.39 35.30 -13.36
CA LYS A 114 21.19 36.76 -13.31
C LYS A 114 19.70 37.10 -13.22
N MET A 115 18.87 36.50 -14.06
CA MET A 115 17.42 36.71 -14.03
C MET A 115 16.81 36.36 -12.68
N LEU A 116 17.17 35.20 -12.10
CA LEU A 116 16.66 34.78 -10.79
C LEU A 116 17.08 35.73 -9.66
N ARG A 117 18.29 36.30 -9.72
CA ARG A 117 18.74 37.34 -8.77
C ARG A 117 17.93 38.63 -8.87
N GLU A 118 17.42 38.93 -10.06
CA GLU A 118 16.55 40.08 -10.32
C GLU A 118 15.05 39.77 -10.07
N GLY A 119 14.72 38.58 -9.55
CA GLY A 119 13.32 38.16 -9.34
C GLY A 119 12.55 37.86 -10.63
N LYS A 120 13.26 37.53 -11.72
CA LYS A 120 12.69 37.21 -13.04
C LYS A 120 12.81 35.71 -13.36
N GLY A 121 12.16 35.28 -14.43
CA GLY A 121 12.35 33.94 -15.02
C GLY A 121 11.37 32.86 -14.57
N THR A 122 10.65 33.08 -13.46
CA THR A 122 9.58 32.20 -12.99
C THR A 122 8.24 32.92 -13.02
N GLN A 123 7.18 32.22 -13.41
CA GLN A 123 5.84 32.81 -13.52
C GLN A 123 5.13 32.72 -12.18
N ASP A 124 4.50 33.83 -11.76
CA ASP A 124 3.70 33.86 -10.52
C ASP A 124 2.60 32.79 -10.52
N TRP A 125 1.95 32.56 -11.67
CA TRP A 125 0.88 31.58 -11.79
C TRP A 125 1.38 30.14 -11.83
N THR A 126 2.58 29.85 -12.39
CA THR A 126 3.17 28.50 -12.36
C THR A 126 3.91 28.19 -11.08
N ARG A 127 4.28 29.22 -10.30
CA ARG A 127 5.11 29.09 -9.09
C ARG A 127 6.33 28.20 -9.33
N GLY A 128 6.92 28.24 -10.53
CA GLY A 128 8.06 27.42 -10.89
C GLY A 128 7.88 25.90 -10.65
N THR A 129 6.69 25.34 -10.82
CA THR A 129 6.37 23.91 -10.55
C THR A 129 7.33 22.90 -11.16
N ARG A 130 8.12 23.27 -12.16
CA ARG A 130 8.91 22.35 -12.95
C ARG A 130 10.42 22.60 -12.86
N TRP A 131 10.86 23.23 -11.77
CA TRP A 131 12.25 23.57 -11.50
C TRP A 131 13.20 22.35 -11.52
N GLN A 132 12.70 21.17 -11.17
CA GLN A 132 13.47 19.93 -11.10
C GLN A 132 14.12 19.55 -12.44
N ASP A 133 13.46 19.83 -13.58
CA ASP A 133 14.03 19.53 -14.90
C ASP A 133 15.21 20.44 -15.26
N PHE A 134 15.16 21.71 -14.83
CA PHE A 134 16.31 22.59 -14.98
C PHE A 134 17.48 22.12 -14.14
N VAL A 135 17.20 21.63 -12.94
CA VAL A 135 18.22 21.11 -12.03
C VAL A 135 18.86 19.83 -12.56
N LEU A 136 18.13 18.97 -13.27
CA LEU A 136 18.74 17.84 -13.97
C LEU A 136 19.80 18.27 -14.98
N ALA A 137 19.56 19.35 -15.74
CA ALA A 137 20.55 19.90 -16.65
C ALA A 137 21.79 20.44 -15.91
N MET A 138 21.57 21.11 -14.77
CA MET A 138 22.67 21.62 -13.94
C MET A 138 23.50 20.49 -13.33
N GLN A 139 22.86 19.40 -12.90
CA GLN A 139 23.56 18.20 -12.41
C GLN A 139 24.44 17.57 -13.50
N TRP A 140 23.93 17.46 -14.73
CA TRP A 140 24.69 16.91 -15.85
C TRP A 140 25.94 17.76 -16.19
N LEU A 141 25.78 19.09 -16.25
CA LEU A 141 26.90 20.02 -16.45
C LEU A 141 27.93 19.93 -15.30
N HIS A 142 27.44 19.82 -14.06
CA HIS A 142 28.28 19.72 -12.88
C HIS A 142 29.16 18.46 -12.91
N ASP A 143 28.58 17.32 -13.25
CA ASP A 143 29.26 16.02 -13.14
C ASP A 143 30.38 15.82 -14.16
N ARG A 144 30.26 16.43 -15.35
CA ARG A 144 31.11 16.08 -16.49
C ARG A 144 31.88 17.23 -17.12
N TRP A 145 31.40 18.47 -17.02
CA TRP A 145 31.81 19.52 -17.98
C TRP A 145 31.99 20.92 -17.36
N SER A 146 32.28 21.02 -16.07
CA SER A 146 32.37 22.30 -15.35
C SER A 146 33.73 22.54 -14.70
N SER A 147 34.26 23.75 -14.88
CA SER A 147 35.37 24.25 -14.06
C SER A 147 34.91 24.45 -12.60
N ARG A 148 35.85 24.70 -11.69
CA ARG A 148 35.50 24.98 -10.29
C ARG A 148 34.55 26.18 -10.16
N GLU A 149 34.78 27.23 -10.94
CA GLU A 149 33.93 28.43 -10.95
C GLU A 149 32.54 28.15 -11.53
N ASP A 150 32.45 27.34 -12.60
CA ASP A 150 31.17 26.92 -13.17
C ASP A 150 30.35 26.09 -12.17
N ARG A 151 30.99 25.26 -11.35
CA ARG A 151 30.29 24.48 -10.30
C ARG A 151 29.64 25.37 -9.25
N GLU A 152 30.30 26.46 -8.86
CA GLU A 152 29.74 27.44 -7.91
C GLU A 152 28.52 28.14 -8.52
N LEU A 153 28.58 28.53 -9.80
CA LEU A 153 27.44 29.11 -10.52
C LEU A 153 26.28 28.12 -10.63
N LEU A 154 26.53 26.87 -11.01
CA LEU A 154 25.50 25.83 -11.13
C LEU A 154 24.80 25.57 -9.79
N HIS A 155 25.58 25.50 -8.71
CA HIS A 155 25.07 25.32 -7.35
C HIS A 155 24.22 26.53 -6.89
N ASP A 156 24.73 27.75 -7.06
CA ASP A 156 23.99 28.98 -6.73
C ASP A 156 22.70 29.10 -7.54
N THR A 157 22.73 28.75 -8.82
CA THR A 157 21.53 28.74 -9.70
C THR A 157 20.50 27.73 -9.20
N THR A 158 20.94 26.53 -8.81
CA THR A 158 20.09 25.49 -8.23
C THR A 158 19.39 25.96 -6.94
N ILE A 159 20.13 26.58 -6.03
CA ILE A 159 19.56 27.14 -4.78
C ILE A 159 18.50 28.19 -5.11
N ARG A 160 18.82 29.11 -6.03
CA ARG A 160 17.91 30.20 -6.40
C ARG A 160 16.63 29.68 -7.02
N ILE A 161 16.71 28.83 -8.04
CA ILE A 161 15.50 28.33 -8.70
C ILE A 161 14.62 27.56 -7.71
N LYS A 162 15.20 26.72 -6.83
CA LYS A 162 14.45 25.99 -5.79
C LYS A 162 13.75 26.97 -4.83
N SER A 163 14.41 28.05 -4.42
CA SER A 163 13.88 29.02 -3.45
C SER A 163 12.68 29.84 -3.94
N VAL A 164 12.56 30.06 -5.25
CA VAL A 164 11.47 30.83 -5.87
C VAL A 164 10.39 29.95 -6.50
N SER A 165 10.50 28.63 -6.31
CA SER A 165 9.64 27.64 -6.96
C SER A 165 8.81 26.84 -5.96
N THR A 166 7.93 25.99 -6.48
CA THR A 166 7.00 25.18 -5.70
C THR A 166 7.76 24.24 -4.76
N ASP A 167 7.41 24.30 -3.49
CA ASP A 167 7.88 23.38 -2.45
C ASP A 167 7.13 22.04 -2.58
N TRP A 168 7.66 21.17 -3.44
CA TRP A 168 7.10 19.84 -3.67
C TRP A 168 7.09 18.96 -2.42
N ARG A 169 8.07 19.12 -1.52
CA ARG A 169 8.11 18.39 -0.25
C ARG A 169 6.88 18.72 0.58
N SER A 170 6.50 20.00 0.63
CA SER A 170 5.28 20.42 1.30
C SER A 170 4.00 20.02 0.55
N VAL A 171 3.97 20.13 -0.79
CA VAL A 171 2.79 19.74 -1.59
C VAL A 171 2.46 18.26 -1.42
N PHE A 172 3.48 17.40 -1.39
CA PHE A 172 3.29 15.96 -1.22
C PHE A 172 3.17 15.51 0.24
N SER A 173 3.26 16.41 1.23
CA SER A 173 3.19 16.00 2.64
C SER A 173 1.82 15.39 2.98
N GLU A 174 1.79 14.49 3.96
CA GLU A 174 0.55 13.83 4.40
C GLU A 174 -0.53 14.83 4.88
N GLU A 175 -0.10 15.98 5.40
CA GLU A 175 -0.98 17.05 5.87
C GLU A 175 -1.66 17.80 4.72
N ARG A 176 -0.95 18.04 3.62
CA ARG A 176 -1.41 18.93 2.54
C ARG A 176 -1.93 18.18 1.31
N PHE A 177 -1.51 16.94 1.09
CA PHE A 177 -1.86 16.21 -0.10
C PHE A 177 -3.36 15.82 -0.10
N PRO A 178 -4.13 16.14 -1.17
CA PRO A 178 -5.54 15.80 -1.28
C PRO A 178 -5.76 14.30 -1.20
N LYS A 179 -6.77 13.89 -0.43
CA LYS A 179 -7.16 12.48 -0.29
C LYS A 179 -8.37 12.11 -1.16
N GLU A 180 -8.97 13.11 -1.78
CA GLU A 180 -10.17 13.03 -2.61
C GLU A 180 -9.98 13.91 -3.86
N ALA A 181 -10.93 13.83 -4.80
CA ALA A 181 -10.89 14.64 -6.01
C ALA A 181 -10.88 16.15 -5.67
N VAL A 182 -10.01 16.89 -6.33
CA VAL A 182 -9.89 18.34 -6.16
C VAL A 182 -10.86 19.04 -7.11
N THR A 183 -11.55 20.04 -6.57
CA THR A 183 -12.48 20.92 -7.29
C THR A 183 -11.98 22.36 -7.43
N GLU A 184 -11.02 22.77 -6.61
CA GLU A 184 -10.40 24.11 -6.67
C GLU A 184 -9.09 24.11 -7.46
N TRP A 185 -8.94 25.04 -8.41
CA TRP A 185 -7.72 25.17 -9.20
C TRP A 185 -6.56 25.71 -8.39
N ARG A 186 -5.49 24.91 -8.36
CA ARG A 186 -4.16 25.31 -7.96
C ARG A 186 -3.18 24.67 -8.90
N ILE A 187 -2.20 25.43 -9.37
CA ILE A 187 -1.29 24.96 -10.41
C ILE A 187 -0.44 23.74 -10.00
N TYR A 188 -0.21 23.56 -8.71
CA TYR A 188 0.52 22.40 -8.18
C TYR A 188 -0.37 21.16 -8.00
N TRP A 189 -1.69 21.29 -8.17
CA TRP A 189 -2.62 20.16 -8.34
C TRP A 189 -2.82 19.74 -9.79
N HIS A 190 -2.19 20.47 -10.72
CA HIS A 190 -2.19 20.10 -12.13
C HIS A 190 -1.51 18.75 -12.33
N GLY A 191 -2.21 17.85 -13.03
CA GLY A 191 -1.80 16.45 -13.20
C GLY A 191 -0.37 16.26 -13.70
N VAL A 192 0.00 16.93 -14.79
CA VAL A 192 1.36 16.86 -15.35
C VAL A 192 2.39 17.47 -14.40
N ASN A 193 2.05 18.56 -13.70
CA ASN A 193 3.00 19.19 -12.78
C ASN A 193 3.29 18.28 -11.59
N LEU A 194 2.29 17.57 -11.08
CA LEU A 194 2.48 16.53 -10.07
C LEU A 194 3.35 15.40 -10.62
N ALA A 195 3.07 14.91 -11.82
CA ALA A 195 3.83 13.84 -12.45
C ALA A 195 5.32 14.18 -12.60
N GLU A 196 5.64 15.38 -13.05
CA GLU A 196 7.02 15.89 -13.11
C GLU A 196 7.59 16.17 -11.71
N GLY A 197 6.76 16.65 -10.78
CA GLY A 197 7.13 16.99 -9.40
C GLY A 197 7.51 15.78 -8.54
N LEU A 198 7.06 14.57 -8.91
CA LEU A 198 7.37 13.33 -8.17
C LEU A 198 8.88 13.09 -8.02
N LYS A 199 9.72 13.51 -8.98
CA LYS A 199 11.18 13.40 -8.89
C LYS A 199 11.86 14.54 -8.12
N ALA A 200 11.14 15.62 -7.80
CA ALA A 200 11.76 16.86 -7.33
C ALA A 200 12.53 16.71 -6.01
N MET A 201 12.03 15.90 -5.07
CA MET A 201 12.75 15.63 -3.82
C MET A 201 14.04 14.82 -4.06
N ALA A 202 14.01 13.81 -4.93
CA ALA A 202 15.22 13.06 -5.29
C ALA A 202 16.24 13.90 -6.07
N VAL A 203 15.77 14.81 -6.94
CA VAL A 203 16.63 15.80 -7.60
C VAL A 203 17.24 16.76 -6.57
N GLY A 204 16.47 17.20 -5.58
CA GLY A 204 16.91 18.05 -4.48
C GLY A 204 17.96 17.40 -3.58
N TYR A 205 17.81 16.09 -3.30
CA TYR A 205 18.68 15.31 -2.42
C TYR A 205 20.15 15.42 -2.79
N ARG A 206 20.47 15.41 -4.09
CA ARG A 206 21.87 15.47 -4.55
C ARG A 206 22.60 16.72 -4.04
N PHE A 207 21.87 17.80 -3.77
CA PHE A 207 22.40 19.06 -3.23
C PHE A 207 22.27 19.16 -1.72
N SER A 208 21.08 18.87 -1.18
CA SER A 208 20.80 18.99 0.26
C SER A 208 21.59 17.97 1.09
N LYS A 209 21.87 16.80 0.50
CA LYS A 209 22.34 15.58 1.18
C LYS A 209 21.39 15.08 2.27
N ASP A 210 20.16 15.60 2.32
CA ASP A 210 19.13 15.19 3.27
C ASP A 210 18.48 13.90 2.78
N LYS A 211 18.91 12.78 3.33
CA LYS A 211 18.41 11.45 2.96
C LYS A 211 16.91 11.29 3.12
N SER A 212 16.25 12.08 3.98
CA SER A 212 14.80 12.02 4.12
C SER A 212 14.06 12.43 2.85
N GLU A 213 14.65 13.28 1.99
CA GLU A 213 14.07 13.63 0.69
C GLU A 213 13.90 12.40 -0.23
N LEU A 214 14.74 11.37 -0.11
CA LEU A 214 14.57 10.12 -0.88
C LEU A 214 13.40 9.28 -0.36
N THR A 215 13.32 9.10 0.96
CA THR A 215 12.21 8.38 1.61
C THR A 215 10.88 9.06 1.32
N GLU A 216 10.81 10.38 1.46
CA GLU A 216 9.60 11.15 1.21
C GLU A 216 9.20 11.15 -0.27
N ALA A 217 10.15 11.05 -1.21
CA ALA A 217 9.85 10.87 -2.62
C ALA A 217 9.16 9.51 -2.89
N ILE A 218 9.63 8.44 -2.25
CA ILE A 218 8.99 7.12 -2.30
C ILE A 218 7.59 7.19 -1.69
N GLU A 219 7.45 7.86 -0.54
CA GLU A 219 6.15 8.07 0.09
C GLU A 219 5.19 8.88 -0.79
N ALA A 220 5.66 9.94 -1.45
CA ALA A 220 4.87 10.73 -2.39
C ALA A 220 4.35 9.88 -3.56
N TRP A 221 5.24 9.05 -4.14
CA TRP A 221 4.88 8.09 -5.18
C TRP A 221 3.80 7.11 -4.73
N ASN A 222 3.86 6.64 -3.48
CA ASN A 222 2.85 5.75 -2.90
C ASN A 222 1.55 6.49 -2.53
N ARG A 223 1.64 7.71 -2.02
CA ARG A 223 0.51 8.54 -1.60
C ARG A 223 -0.38 8.93 -2.76
N ILE A 224 0.20 9.38 -3.88
CA ILE A 224 -0.57 9.73 -5.07
C ILE A 224 -1.31 8.52 -5.63
N HIS A 225 -0.69 7.34 -5.61
CA HIS A 225 -1.34 6.11 -6.04
C HIS A 225 -2.44 5.66 -5.07
N LYS A 226 -2.22 5.80 -3.75
CA LYS A 226 -3.23 5.45 -2.74
C LYS A 226 -4.53 6.22 -2.91
N TYR A 227 -4.46 7.53 -3.15
CA TYR A 227 -5.64 8.40 -3.18
C TYR A 227 -6.17 8.71 -4.58
N HIS A 228 -5.35 8.53 -5.62
CA HIS A 228 -5.71 8.85 -7.00
C HIS A 228 -5.35 7.76 -8.02
N GLY A 229 -4.78 6.64 -7.58
CA GLY A 229 -4.28 5.59 -8.45
C GLY A 229 -5.35 4.86 -9.26
N ARG A 230 -4.92 4.32 -10.40
CA ARG A 230 -5.66 3.44 -11.30
C ARG A 230 -4.93 2.08 -11.39
N PRO A 231 -5.65 0.98 -11.65
CA PRO A 231 -5.08 -0.36 -11.83
C PRO A 231 -4.01 -0.44 -12.93
N SER A 232 -4.04 0.48 -13.90
CA SER A 232 -3.01 0.65 -14.94
C SER A 232 -1.67 1.21 -14.41
N GLY A 233 -1.55 1.45 -13.10
CA GLY A 233 -0.34 1.93 -12.43
C GLY A 233 -0.21 3.46 -12.39
N ILE A 234 -1.01 4.17 -13.19
CA ILE A 234 -1.04 5.65 -13.21
C ILE A 234 -1.99 6.21 -12.17
N PHE A 235 -1.95 7.51 -11.91
CA PHE A 235 -2.99 8.22 -11.14
C PHE A 235 -3.93 9.01 -12.06
N ALA A 236 -5.07 9.41 -11.52
CA ALA A 236 -6.06 10.17 -12.25
C ALA A 236 -5.93 11.66 -11.98
N ALA A 237 -5.74 12.38 -13.07
CA ALA A 237 -6.02 13.78 -13.17
C ALA A 237 -6.41 14.12 -14.61
N ASP A 238 -7.57 14.72 -14.76
CA ASP A 238 -8.13 15.42 -15.92
C ASP A 238 -7.89 16.91 -15.67
N GLU A 239 -6.60 17.28 -15.76
CA GLU A 239 -6.00 18.54 -15.29
C GLU A 239 -6.03 18.78 -13.77
N TYR A 240 -6.96 18.18 -13.01
CA TYR A 240 -6.94 18.16 -11.54
C TYR A 240 -6.92 16.74 -11.00
N LEU A 241 -6.30 16.54 -9.83
CA LEU A 241 -6.42 15.29 -9.08
C LEU A 241 -7.88 14.83 -8.97
N ALA A 242 -8.15 13.62 -9.43
CA ALA A 242 -9.49 13.15 -9.75
C ALA A 242 -10.07 12.12 -8.76
N GLY A 243 -9.40 11.89 -7.63
CA GLY A 243 -9.78 10.86 -6.64
C GLY A 243 -9.74 9.43 -7.21
N LEU A 244 -10.32 8.47 -6.48
CA LEU A 244 -10.39 7.06 -6.90
C LEU A 244 -11.64 6.71 -7.73
N ASP A 245 -12.61 7.63 -7.83
CA ASP A 245 -13.84 7.43 -8.59
C ASP A 245 -13.52 7.21 -10.08
N PRO A 246 -14.12 6.20 -10.76
CA PRO A 246 -13.78 5.86 -12.14
C PRO A 246 -14.35 6.81 -13.21
N VAL A 247 -15.20 7.78 -12.83
CA VAL A 247 -15.83 8.74 -13.75
C VAL A 247 -14.81 9.72 -14.31
N ARG A 248 -13.95 10.28 -13.46
CA ARG A 248 -12.87 11.20 -13.87
C ARG A 248 -11.66 10.45 -14.42
N GLY A 249 -10.95 11.09 -15.34
CA GLY A 249 -9.95 10.43 -16.17
C GLY A 249 -8.49 10.71 -15.82
N THR A 250 -7.61 10.25 -16.71
CA THR A 250 -6.17 10.48 -16.68
C THR A 250 -5.72 11.13 -17.99
N GLU A 251 -5.06 12.27 -17.89
CA GLU A 251 -4.40 12.95 -19.01
C GLU A 251 -3.22 12.13 -19.58
N LEU A 252 -3.00 12.17 -20.90
CA LEU A 252 -1.89 11.46 -21.54
C LEU A 252 -0.50 12.04 -21.20
N CYS A 253 -0.32 13.37 -21.12
CA CYS A 253 0.97 13.96 -20.73
C CYS A 253 1.42 13.52 -19.34
N LEU A 254 0.46 13.43 -18.41
CA LEU A 254 0.69 12.93 -17.05
C LEU A 254 1.31 11.53 -17.06
N VAL A 255 0.87 10.64 -17.97
CA VAL A 255 1.38 9.27 -18.06
C VAL A 255 2.87 9.28 -18.38
N VAL A 256 3.27 10.00 -19.43
CA VAL A 256 4.66 9.98 -19.89
C VAL A 256 5.61 10.69 -18.92
N GLU A 257 5.15 11.76 -18.27
CA GLU A 257 5.96 12.47 -17.26
C GLU A 257 6.09 11.65 -15.98
N ALA A 258 5.05 10.93 -15.55
CA ALA A 258 5.13 10.05 -14.39
C ALA A 258 6.11 8.89 -14.65
N MET A 259 6.10 8.33 -15.87
CA MET A 259 7.06 7.31 -16.28
C MET A 259 8.50 7.82 -16.21
N TYR A 260 8.77 9.03 -16.73
CA TYR A 260 10.10 9.64 -16.68
C TYR A 260 10.55 9.91 -15.24
N SER A 261 9.68 10.51 -14.42
CA SER A 261 9.96 10.77 -13.00
C SER A 261 10.21 9.49 -12.20
N GLY A 262 9.41 8.44 -12.42
CA GLY A 262 9.61 7.14 -11.76
C GLY A 262 10.92 6.47 -12.17
N SER A 263 11.31 6.57 -13.44
CA SER A 263 12.60 6.05 -13.94
C SER A 263 13.78 6.74 -13.27
N TYR A 264 13.72 8.07 -13.12
CA TYR A 264 14.74 8.83 -12.40
C TYR A 264 14.75 8.51 -10.90
N LEU A 265 13.57 8.39 -10.28
CA LEU A 265 13.47 8.02 -8.87
C LEU A 265 14.14 6.67 -8.61
N PHE A 266 13.92 5.66 -9.46
CA PHE A 266 14.64 4.38 -9.37
C PHE A 266 16.16 4.58 -9.44
N GLN A 267 16.67 5.41 -10.36
CA GLN A 267 18.11 5.69 -10.43
C GLN A 267 18.66 6.32 -9.15
N ALA A 268 17.86 7.18 -8.51
CA ALA A 268 18.26 7.87 -7.29
C ALA A 268 18.16 7.00 -6.03
N THR A 269 17.20 6.08 -5.96
CA THR A 269 16.87 5.32 -4.74
C THR A 269 17.26 3.85 -4.80
N GLY A 270 17.31 3.25 -5.99
CA GLY A 270 17.40 1.80 -6.18
C GLY A 270 16.10 1.04 -5.86
N ASP A 271 14.98 1.73 -5.59
CA ASP A 271 13.72 1.09 -5.19
C ASP A 271 12.97 0.53 -6.40
N SER A 272 13.08 -0.79 -6.59
CA SER A 272 12.44 -1.54 -7.67
C SER A 272 10.90 -1.47 -7.67
N SER A 273 10.24 -1.10 -6.55
CA SER A 273 8.78 -0.92 -6.52
C SER A 273 8.30 0.28 -7.36
N ILE A 274 9.17 1.28 -7.52
CA ILE A 274 8.91 2.43 -8.40
C ILE A 274 8.99 1.98 -9.86
N ALA A 275 10.06 1.26 -10.21
CA ALA A 275 10.26 0.73 -11.56
C ALA A 275 9.12 -0.20 -11.98
N GLU A 276 8.65 -1.09 -11.10
CA GLU A 276 7.51 -1.97 -11.38
C GLU A 276 6.22 -1.18 -11.69
N ARG A 277 5.98 -0.05 -11.02
CA ARG A 277 4.82 0.80 -11.32
C ARG A 277 4.98 1.56 -12.64
N VAL A 278 6.20 1.98 -12.99
CA VAL A 278 6.51 2.55 -14.31
C VAL A 278 6.30 1.51 -15.41
N GLU A 279 6.75 0.27 -15.20
CA GLU A 279 6.52 -0.85 -16.12
C GLU A 279 5.02 -1.07 -16.36
N ARG A 280 4.21 -1.00 -15.30
CA ARG A 280 2.74 -1.09 -15.41
C ARG A 280 2.15 0.08 -16.20
N GLN A 281 2.65 1.31 -16.01
CA GLN A 281 2.21 2.47 -16.80
C GLN A 281 2.56 2.30 -18.29
N ALA A 282 3.78 1.85 -18.60
CA ALA A 282 4.26 1.66 -19.97
C ALA A 282 3.44 0.61 -20.73
N TYR A 283 3.09 -0.50 -20.09
CA TYR A 283 2.38 -1.61 -20.73
C TYR A 283 0.85 -1.53 -20.62
N ASN A 284 0.30 -0.53 -19.92
CA ASN A 284 -1.15 -0.37 -19.75
C ASN A 284 -1.62 1.06 -19.99
N ALA A 285 -1.23 2.00 -19.12
CA ALA A 285 -1.76 3.37 -19.15
C ALA A 285 -1.43 4.11 -20.45
N LEU A 286 -0.20 3.99 -20.94
CA LEU A 286 0.26 4.67 -22.16
C LEU A 286 -0.41 4.14 -23.44
N PRO A 287 -0.41 2.83 -23.73
CA PRO A 287 -1.06 2.33 -24.94
C PRO A 287 -2.58 2.57 -24.94
N ALA A 288 -3.26 2.58 -23.79
CA ALA A 288 -4.71 2.78 -23.76
C ALA A 288 -5.18 4.18 -24.20
N THR A 289 -4.29 5.19 -24.14
CA THR A 289 -4.56 6.55 -24.64
C THR A 289 -4.27 6.75 -26.12
N ILE A 290 -3.72 5.74 -26.80
CA ILE A 290 -3.17 5.90 -28.14
C ILE A 290 -3.73 4.78 -29.04
N THR A 291 -4.01 5.10 -30.29
CA THR A 291 -4.35 4.08 -31.30
C THR A 291 -3.15 3.18 -31.60
N GLY A 292 -3.37 1.94 -32.04
CA GLY A 292 -2.28 0.99 -32.29
C GLY A 292 -1.23 1.49 -33.30
N ASP A 293 -1.64 2.30 -34.27
CA ASP A 293 -0.75 2.95 -35.26
C ASP A 293 -0.15 4.28 -34.79
N MET A 294 -0.52 4.73 -33.58
CA MET A 294 -0.11 5.96 -32.91
C MET A 294 -0.44 7.26 -33.64
N TRP A 295 -1.38 7.24 -34.58
CA TRP A 295 -1.79 8.45 -35.33
C TRP A 295 -2.90 9.26 -34.68
N ALA A 296 -3.61 8.66 -33.72
CA ALA A 296 -4.61 9.32 -32.90
C ALA A 296 -4.44 8.95 -31.43
N HIS A 297 -4.70 9.90 -30.53
CA HIS A 297 -4.67 9.72 -29.08
C HIS A 297 -5.85 10.43 -28.41
N GLN A 298 -6.15 10.07 -27.17
CA GLN A 298 -7.08 10.81 -26.30
C GLN A 298 -6.31 11.80 -25.44
N TYR A 299 -6.92 12.96 -25.18
CA TYR A 299 -6.42 13.88 -24.16
C TYR A 299 -6.56 13.24 -22.77
N VAL A 300 -7.77 12.76 -22.44
CA VAL A 300 -8.12 12.15 -21.16
C VAL A 300 -8.77 10.77 -21.38
N GLN A 301 -8.14 9.73 -20.85
CA GLN A 301 -8.71 8.37 -20.79
C GLN A 301 -9.54 8.15 -19.52
N GLN A 302 -10.65 7.41 -19.61
CA GLN A 302 -11.43 6.99 -18.43
C GLN A 302 -11.09 5.58 -17.95
N GLN A 303 -11.30 5.33 -16.65
CA GLN A 303 -11.14 4.00 -16.06
C GLN A 303 -12.26 3.04 -16.48
N ASN A 304 -13.49 3.49 -16.68
CA ASN A 304 -14.53 2.67 -17.32
C ASN A 304 -15.06 3.48 -18.50
N GLN A 305 -14.51 3.21 -19.69
CA GLN A 305 -14.71 3.99 -20.91
C GLN A 305 -15.73 3.29 -21.80
N ILE A 306 -17.01 3.61 -21.60
CA ILE A 306 -18.12 2.99 -22.34
C ILE A 306 -18.38 3.65 -23.71
N ALA A 307 -17.88 4.87 -23.91
CA ALA A 307 -17.91 5.59 -25.17
C ALA A 307 -16.66 6.48 -25.30
N ALA A 308 -16.30 6.85 -26.53
CA ALA A 308 -15.24 7.82 -26.84
C ALA A 308 -15.81 8.84 -27.83
N ARG A 309 -16.46 9.88 -27.30
CA ARG A 309 -17.16 10.92 -28.07
C ARG A 309 -17.30 12.19 -27.26
N ASN A 310 -17.83 13.25 -27.88
CA ASN A 310 -18.12 14.48 -27.16
C ASN A 310 -19.03 14.19 -25.95
N MET A 311 -18.59 14.60 -24.76
CA MET A 311 -19.24 14.22 -23.50
C MET A 311 -20.32 15.23 -23.11
N THR A 312 -21.50 14.75 -22.73
CA THR A 312 -22.60 15.61 -22.24
C THR A 312 -23.39 14.87 -21.14
N PRO A 313 -23.37 15.36 -19.88
CA PRO A 313 -22.54 16.45 -19.38
C PRO A 313 -21.06 16.07 -19.44
N ASN A 314 -20.17 17.05 -19.30
CA ASN A 314 -18.74 16.80 -19.24
C ASN A 314 -18.34 16.43 -17.80
N PRO A 315 -17.81 15.22 -17.55
CA PRO A 315 -17.33 14.87 -16.22
C PRO A 315 -15.97 15.51 -15.87
N PHE A 316 -15.28 16.11 -16.85
CA PHE A 316 -13.96 16.71 -16.68
C PHE A 316 -14.09 18.24 -16.47
N PRO A 317 -13.84 18.77 -15.26
CA PRO A 317 -14.23 20.14 -14.91
C PRO A 317 -13.56 21.27 -15.71
N SER A 318 -12.33 21.09 -16.22
CA SER A 318 -11.57 22.13 -16.96
C SER A 318 -11.32 21.80 -18.42
N ASP A 319 -11.77 20.65 -18.87
CA ASP A 319 -11.42 20.11 -20.18
C ASP A 319 -12.55 20.30 -21.18
N GLY A 320 -12.21 20.31 -22.47
CA GLY A 320 -13.18 20.37 -23.56
C GLY A 320 -14.10 19.14 -23.61
N LEU A 321 -15.24 19.28 -24.29
CA LEU A 321 -16.20 18.19 -24.46
C LEU A 321 -15.59 17.02 -25.27
N ASP A 322 -14.60 17.30 -26.11
CA ASP A 322 -13.91 16.37 -27.00
C ASP A 322 -12.67 15.72 -26.38
N SER A 323 -12.35 15.95 -25.11
CA SER A 323 -11.15 15.39 -24.45
C SER A 323 -11.08 13.87 -24.43
N ASN A 324 -12.22 13.20 -24.58
CA ASN A 324 -12.32 11.75 -24.68
C ASN A 324 -12.40 11.23 -26.14
N VAL A 325 -12.28 12.09 -27.15
CA VAL A 325 -12.20 11.69 -28.57
C VAL A 325 -10.76 11.26 -28.88
N PHE A 326 -10.60 10.23 -29.71
CA PHE A 326 -9.29 9.91 -30.27
C PHE A 326 -9.02 10.83 -31.47
N GLY A 327 -7.92 11.56 -31.49
CA GLY A 327 -7.58 12.43 -32.63
C GLY A 327 -6.11 12.83 -32.65
N LEU A 328 -5.74 13.69 -33.59
CA LEU A 328 -4.36 14.20 -33.69
C LEU A 328 -4.04 15.26 -32.62
N GLU A 329 -5.01 16.13 -32.32
CA GLU A 329 -4.92 17.23 -31.33
C GLU A 329 -6.28 17.44 -30.64
N PRO A 330 -6.92 16.42 -30.02
CA PRO A 330 -8.18 16.62 -29.32
C PRO A 330 -7.98 17.52 -28.09
N ASN A 331 -8.91 18.43 -27.82
CA ASN A 331 -8.83 19.41 -26.73
C ASN A 331 -7.58 20.34 -26.82
N TYR A 332 -6.47 20.02 -26.13
CA TYR A 332 -5.22 20.78 -26.17
C TYR A 332 -4.10 20.03 -26.90
N PRO A 333 -3.22 20.72 -27.66
CA PRO A 333 -2.19 20.10 -28.49
C PRO A 333 -0.92 19.67 -27.72
N CYS A 334 -0.86 19.81 -26.39
CA CYS A 334 0.33 19.46 -25.61
C CYS A 334 0.67 17.96 -25.74
N CYS A 335 -0.34 17.08 -25.71
CA CYS A 335 -0.16 15.64 -25.84
C CYS A 335 0.53 15.28 -27.15
N THR A 336 0.21 15.98 -28.24
CA THR A 336 0.73 15.75 -29.59
C THR A 336 2.25 15.87 -29.69
N VAL A 337 2.86 16.77 -28.92
CA VAL A 337 4.32 16.98 -28.87
C VAL A 337 4.98 16.30 -27.67
N ASN A 338 4.20 15.74 -26.75
CA ASN A 338 4.69 15.17 -25.50
C ASN A 338 4.69 13.63 -25.51
N HIS A 339 3.62 12.99 -25.99
CA HIS A 339 3.39 11.55 -25.78
C HIS A 339 4.46 10.65 -26.42
N MET A 340 5.09 11.08 -27.52
CA MET A 340 6.08 10.26 -28.22
C MET A 340 7.35 10.01 -27.40
N GLN A 341 7.56 10.73 -26.30
CA GLN A 341 8.70 10.49 -25.41
C GLN A 341 8.52 9.23 -24.54
N GLY A 342 7.30 8.72 -24.34
CA GLY A 342 6.98 7.66 -23.37
C GLY A 342 7.79 6.38 -23.56
N PHE A 343 7.57 5.65 -24.65
CA PHE A 343 8.33 4.42 -24.93
C PHE A 343 9.83 4.65 -25.15
N PRO A 344 10.29 5.66 -25.92
CA PRO A 344 11.71 5.88 -26.12
C PRO A 344 12.48 6.16 -24.83
N LYS A 345 11.93 6.97 -23.92
CA LYS A 345 12.57 7.22 -22.61
C LYS A 345 12.50 6.00 -21.69
N PHE A 346 11.41 5.23 -21.74
CA PHE A 346 11.31 3.95 -21.03
C PHE A 346 12.38 2.95 -21.50
N VAL A 347 12.59 2.81 -22.81
CA VAL A 347 13.65 1.97 -23.38
C VAL A 347 15.04 2.50 -23.02
N ALA A 348 15.27 3.81 -23.10
CA ALA A 348 16.55 4.42 -22.70
C ALA A 348 16.87 4.21 -21.21
N ALA A 349 15.85 4.06 -20.36
CA ALA A 349 16.00 3.78 -18.94
C ALA A 349 16.03 2.28 -18.59
N ALA A 350 15.93 1.38 -19.57
CA ALA A 350 15.88 -0.06 -19.34
C ALA A 350 17.18 -0.63 -18.73
N PHE A 351 18.31 0.06 -18.91
CA PHE A 351 19.60 -0.31 -18.32
C PHE A 351 20.28 0.88 -17.67
N VAL A 352 20.89 0.65 -16.51
CA VAL A 352 21.72 1.65 -15.80
C VAL A 352 23.01 1.00 -15.28
N LYS A 353 24.06 1.80 -15.10
CA LYS A 353 25.31 1.34 -14.48
C LYS A 353 25.23 1.48 -12.95
N THR A 354 25.94 0.62 -12.23
CA THR A 354 26.19 0.85 -10.80
C THR A 354 27.06 2.10 -10.60
N PRO A 355 27.02 2.76 -9.42
CA PRO A 355 27.79 4.00 -9.18
C PRO A 355 29.31 3.87 -9.34
N ASP A 356 29.86 2.67 -9.14
CA ASP A 356 31.27 2.36 -9.38
C ASP A 356 31.58 2.03 -10.85
N GLU A 357 30.56 1.96 -11.70
CA GLU A 357 30.62 1.53 -13.09
C GLU A 357 31.20 0.12 -13.30
N ASP A 358 31.18 -0.73 -12.27
CA ASP A 358 31.66 -2.14 -12.34
C ASP A 358 30.51 -3.14 -12.58
N GLY A 359 29.27 -2.67 -12.59
CA GLY A 359 28.08 -3.49 -12.80
C GLY A 359 27.06 -2.84 -13.73
N LEU A 360 26.17 -3.67 -14.25
CA LEU A 360 25.07 -3.29 -15.14
C LEU A 360 23.75 -3.80 -14.55
N VAL A 361 22.75 -2.92 -14.49
CA VAL A 361 21.42 -3.22 -13.94
C VAL A 361 20.40 -3.16 -15.07
N GLN A 362 19.69 -4.26 -15.32
CA GLN A 362 18.47 -4.30 -16.12
C GLN A 362 17.29 -3.87 -15.23
N VAL A 363 16.73 -2.71 -15.53
CA VAL A 363 15.65 -2.06 -14.76
C VAL A 363 14.28 -2.57 -15.16
N TYR A 364 14.04 -2.72 -16.46
CA TYR A 364 12.75 -3.13 -17.03
C TYR A 364 12.87 -4.44 -17.78
N ASN A 365 11.77 -5.18 -17.85
CA ASN A 365 11.67 -6.38 -18.68
C ASN A 365 11.04 -6.03 -20.03
N GLY A 366 11.68 -6.46 -21.12
CA GLY A 366 11.24 -6.22 -22.49
C GLY A 366 12.33 -6.60 -23.50
N PRO A 367 12.01 -6.58 -24.81
CA PRO A 367 12.95 -6.95 -25.87
C PRO A 367 13.98 -5.84 -26.08
N PHE A 368 15.00 -5.80 -25.22
CA PHE A 368 15.97 -4.72 -25.15
C PHE A 368 17.37 -5.18 -25.56
N GLN A 369 18.14 -4.24 -26.09
CA GLN A 369 19.57 -4.42 -26.36
C GLN A 369 20.34 -3.23 -25.81
N VAL A 370 21.48 -3.50 -25.18
CA VAL A 370 22.42 -2.47 -24.72
C VAL A 370 23.85 -2.87 -25.06
N GLY A 371 24.64 -1.90 -25.51
CA GLY A 371 26.09 -1.99 -25.60
C GLY A 371 26.70 -0.83 -24.84
N THR A 372 27.59 -1.10 -23.89
CA THR A 372 28.21 -0.06 -23.06
C THR A 372 29.62 -0.46 -22.61
N THR A 373 30.38 0.51 -22.11
CA THR A 373 31.66 0.29 -21.43
C THR A 373 31.46 0.37 -19.92
N LEU A 374 31.89 -0.66 -19.19
CA LEU A 374 32.06 -0.66 -17.73
C LEU A 374 33.54 -0.41 -17.41
N ARG A 375 33.90 -0.19 -16.14
CA ARG A 375 35.28 0.05 -15.70
C ARG A 375 36.26 -1.02 -16.21
N GLY A 376 35.80 -2.27 -16.28
CA GLY A 376 36.59 -3.40 -16.77
C GLY A 376 36.73 -3.49 -18.29
N GLY A 377 35.77 -3.01 -19.08
CA GLY A 377 35.77 -3.16 -20.54
C GLY A 377 34.37 -3.12 -21.16
N ARG A 378 34.26 -3.45 -22.44
CA ARG A 378 32.98 -3.43 -23.16
C ARG A 378 32.10 -4.62 -22.79
N VAL A 379 30.81 -4.36 -22.68
CA VAL A 379 29.75 -5.35 -22.47
C VAL A 379 28.59 -5.10 -23.41
N ALA A 380 27.98 -6.17 -23.89
CA ALA A 380 26.77 -6.13 -24.69
C ALA A 380 25.76 -7.15 -24.14
N VAL A 381 24.51 -6.74 -24.02
CA VAL A 381 23.40 -7.58 -23.55
C VAL A 381 22.26 -7.49 -24.55
N VAL A 382 21.70 -8.65 -24.91
CA VAL A 382 20.50 -8.79 -25.74
C VAL A 382 19.48 -9.59 -24.95
N VAL A 383 18.29 -9.04 -24.77
CA VAL A 383 17.15 -9.67 -24.11
C VAL A 383 16.12 -10.01 -25.19
N ASP A 384 16.01 -11.29 -25.55
CA ASP A 384 14.98 -11.80 -26.46
C ASP A 384 13.77 -12.26 -25.65
N THR A 385 12.62 -11.63 -25.89
CA THR A 385 11.41 -11.89 -25.11
C THR A 385 10.16 -11.35 -25.79
N ALA A 386 9.04 -12.05 -25.55
CA ALA A 386 7.69 -11.54 -25.85
C ALA A 386 7.09 -10.77 -24.66
N TYR A 387 7.80 -10.58 -23.54
CA TYR A 387 7.32 -9.84 -22.37
C TYR A 387 6.84 -8.42 -22.77
N PRO A 388 5.68 -7.95 -22.28
CA PRO A 388 4.85 -8.52 -21.21
C PRO A 388 3.80 -9.54 -21.69
N PHE A 389 3.79 -9.89 -22.98
CA PHE A 389 2.87 -10.87 -23.55
C PHE A 389 3.37 -12.31 -23.43
N GLY A 390 4.67 -12.51 -23.20
CA GLY A 390 5.28 -13.78 -22.85
C GLY A 390 5.80 -13.81 -21.41
N ASP A 391 6.06 -15.01 -20.90
CA ASP A 391 6.46 -15.23 -19.51
C ASP A 391 7.97 -15.55 -19.36
N THR A 392 8.75 -15.43 -20.43
CA THR A 392 10.16 -15.85 -20.47
C THR A 392 11.08 -14.78 -21.05
N LEU A 393 12.32 -14.71 -20.54
CA LEU A 393 13.39 -13.87 -21.08
C LEU A 393 14.59 -14.75 -21.41
N ASP A 394 15.07 -14.64 -22.65
CA ASP A 394 16.29 -15.27 -23.12
C ASP A 394 17.37 -14.20 -23.30
N ILE A 395 18.34 -14.18 -22.38
CA ILE A 395 19.35 -13.14 -22.26
C ILE A 395 20.69 -13.66 -22.75
N SER A 396 21.27 -12.98 -23.73
CA SER A 396 22.62 -13.23 -24.25
C SER A 396 23.55 -12.08 -23.85
N ILE A 397 24.71 -12.41 -23.28
CA ILE A 397 25.68 -11.45 -22.80
C ILE A 397 27.03 -11.72 -23.45
N THR A 398 27.68 -10.70 -23.98
CA THR A 398 29.07 -10.72 -24.43
C THR A 398 29.85 -9.69 -23.61
N ALA A 399 30.93 -10.11 -22.95
CA ALA A 399 31.72 -9.26 -22.07
C ALA A 399 33.22 -9.44 -22.28
N GLU A 400 33.98 -8.34 -22.31
CA GLU A 400 35.45 -8.40 -22.38
C GLU A 400 36.08 -8.80 -21.03
N HIS A 401 35.39 -8.50 -19.92
CA HIS A 401 35.87 -8.74 -18.55
C HIS A 401 34.73 -9.21 -17.64
N SER A 402 35.07 -9.74 -16.46
CA SER A 402 34.06 -10.15 -15.48
C SER A 402 33.41 -8.94 -14.81
N PHE A 403 32.08 -8.97 -14.63
CA PHE A 403 31.32 -7.88 -14.03
C PHE A 403 30.05 -8.41 -13.35
N ASP A 404 29.38 -7.55 -12.58
CA ASP A 404 28.11 -7.89 -11.94
C ASP A 404 26.91 -7.46 -12.79
N TYR A 405 26.01 -8.40 -13.03
CA TYR A 405 24.76 -8.15 -13.73
C TYR A 405 23.58 -8.27 -12.77
N PHE A 406 22.79 -7.20 -12.68
CA PHE A 406 21.62 -7.14 -11.82
C PHE A 406 20.35 -7.10 -12.67
N ILE A 407 19.30 -7.79 -12.23
CA ILE A 407 17.99 -7.78 -12.91
C ILE A 407 16.91 -7.45 -11.90
N SER A 408 16.13 -6.40 -12.15
CA SER A 408 14.94 -6.09 -11.38
C SER A 408 13.87 -7.16 -11.61
N LEU A 409 13.52 -7.88 -10.55
CA LEU A 409 12.49 -8.91 -10.60
C LEU A 409 11.15 -8.34 -10.13
N PRO A 410 10.04 -8.63 -10.86
CA PRO A 410 8.73 -8.17 -10.43
C PRO A 410 8.34 -8.72 -9.05
N HIS A 411 7.70 -7.90 -8.21
CA HIS A 411 7.34 -8.29 -6.85
C HIS A 411 6.47 -9.54 -6.78
N TRP A 412 5.46 -9.64 -7.63
CA TRP A 412 4.56 -10.80 -7.72
C TRP A 412 5.30 -12.10 -8.06
N ALA A 413 6.45 -12.01 -8.73
CA ALA A 413 7.27 -13.18 -9.07
C ALA A 413 8.10 -13.64 -7.87
N ILE A 414 8.61 -12.70 -7.06
CA ILE A 414 9.40 -12.99 -5.86
C ILE A 414 8.52 -13.55 -4.75
N GLU A 415 7.44 -12.84 -4.37
CA GLU A 415 6.57 -13.21 -3.24
C GLU A 415 5.99 -14.62 -3.36
N GLN A 416 5.75 -15.06 -4.59
CA GLN A 416 5.15 -16.35 -4.88
C GLN A 416 6.18 -17.42 -5.27
N ASN A 417 7.49 -17.11 -5.16
CA ASN A 417 8.59 -17.99 -5.55
C ASN A 417 8.43 -18.56 -6.98
N ARG A 418 8.10 -17.68 -7.94
CA ARG A 418 7.78 -18.03 -9.33
C ARG A 418 8.92 -17.79 -10.33
N VAL A 419 10.07 -17.30 -9.86
CA VAL A 419 11.22 -17.01 -10.72
C VAL A 419 12.09 -18.25 -10.88
N ALA A 420 12.09 -18.83 -12.09
CA ALA A 420 12.99 -19.91 -12.46
C ALA A 420 14.14 -19.35 -13.33
N VAL A 421 15.38 -19.61 -12.92
CA VAL A 421 16.60 -19.12 -13.58
C VAL A 421 17.41 -20.34 -14.06
N LYS A 422 17.62 -20.47 -15.36
CA LYS A 422 18.54 -21.46 -15.95
C LYS A 422 19.74 -20.73 -16.55
N THR A 423 20.93 -20.98 -16.04
CA THR A 423 22.15 -20.30 -16.49
C THR A 423 23.39 -21.13 -16.19
N ASN A 424 24.47 -20.88 -16.94
CA ASN A 424 25.82 -21.38 -16.67
C ASN A 424 26.62 -20.43 -15.74
N LEU A 425 26.02 -19.32 -15.32
CA LEU A 425 26.64 -18.31 -14.45
C LEU A 425 26.61 -18.73 -12.98
N GLN A 426 27.62 -18.29 -12.23
CA GLN A 426 27.64 -18.45 -10.78
C GLN A 426 26.61 -17.52 -10.14
N LYS A 427 25.65 -18.11 -9.44
CA LYS A 427 24.69 -17.37 -8.60
C LYS A 427 25.34 -17.13 -7.24
N ASP A 428 25.89 -15.93 -7.05
CA ASP A 428 26.64 -15.60 -5.83
C ASP A 428 25.75 -15.31 -4.62
N LEU A 429 24.49 -14.91 -4.83
CA LEU A 429 23.57 -14.55 -3.76
C LEU A 429 22.17 -15.17 -3.98
N PRO A 430 21.44 -15.55 -2.90
CA PRO A 430 19.99 -15.74 -2.99
C PRO A 430 19.33 -14.46 -3.52
N VAL A 431 18.13 -14.57 -4.10
CA VAL A 431 17.39 -13.36 -4.54
C VAL A 431 17.23 -12.47 -3.33
N ASP A 432 17.78 -11.27 -3.39
CA ASP A 432 17.64 -10.28 -2.33
C ASP A 432 16.19 -9.75 -2.37
N ILE A 433 15.42 -10.12 -1.35
CA ILE A 433 13.98 -9.80 -1.26
C ILE A 433 13.79 -8.29 -1.03
N GLU A 434 14.74 -7.61 -0.38
CA GLU A 434 14.63 -6.19 -0.07
C GLU A 434 14.93 -5.33 -1.30
N SER A 435 16.04 -5.57 -2.00
CA SER A 435 16.35 -4.82 -3.24
C SER A 435 15.53 -5.26 -4.45
N ARG A 436 14.98 -6.49 -4.43
CA ARG A 436 14.33 -7.16 -5.56
C ARG A 436 15.23 -7.34 -6.78
N LEU A 437 16.55 -7.19 -6.60
CA LEU A 437 17.54 -7.35 -7.66
C LEU A 437 18.15 -8.76 -7.60
N LEU A 438 18.10 -9.47 -8.71
CA LEU A 438 18.87 -10.69 -8.91
C LEU A 438 20.28 -10.33 -9.36
N ARG A 439 21.29 -10.58 -8.54
CA ARG A 439 22.72 -10.43 -8.89
C ARG A 439 23.27 -11.72 -9.49
N LEU A 440 23.95 -11.60 -10.62
CA LEU A 440 24.67 -12.67 -11.32
C LEU A 440 26.09 -12.20 -11.63
N ARG A 441 27.09 -13.03 -11.34
CA ARG A 441 28.47 -12.75 -11.73
C ARG A 441 28.71 -13.25 -13.15
N VAL A 442 28.99 -12.34 -14.07
CA VAL A 442 29.28 -12.67 -15.47
C VAL A 442 30.78 -12.74 -15.67
N SER A 443 31.27 -13.78 -16.33
CA SER A 443 32.68 -13.94 -16.71
C SER A 443 32.94 -13.37 -18.10
N ALA A 444 34.21 -13.08 -18.42
CA ALA A 444 34.60 -12.69 -19.79
C ALA A 444 34.20 -13.77 -20.82
N GLY A 445 33.83 -13.34 -22.02
CA GLY A 445 33.32 -14.17 -23.10
C GLY A 445 31.81 -14.07 -23.27
N ASN A 446 31.19 -15.18 -23.67
CA ASN A 446 29.75 -15.24 -23.95
C ASN A 446 29.02 -16.02 -22.86
N SER A 447 27.90 -15.47 -22.38
CA SER A 447 27.04 -16.08 -21.37
C SER A 447 25.60 -16.09 -21.82
N ARG A 448 24.83 -17.06 -21.34
CA ARG A 448 23.38 -17.15 -21.59
C ARG A 448 22.61 -17.36 -20.29
N LEU A 449 21.42 -16.79 -20.26
CA LEU A 449 20.52 -16.84 -19.14
C LEU A 449 19.09 -16.97 -19.66
N HIS A 450 18.33 -17.90 -19.10
CA HIS A 450 16.90 -18.05 -19.35
C HIS A 450 16.14 -17.84 -18.05
N ILE A 451 15.18 -16.91 -18.06
CA ILE A 451 14.29 -16.62 -16.93
C ILE A 451 12.86 -16.98 -17.32
N SER A 452 12.12 -17.63 -16.41
CA SER A 452 10.69 -17.89 -16.56
C SER A 452 9.92 -17.47 -15.30
N TYR A 453 8.77 -16.82 -15.48
CA TYR A 453 7.99 -16.21 -14.38
C TYR A 453 6.64 -16.85 -14.06
N ASN A 454 6.00 -17.59 -14.98
CA ASN A 454 4.66 -18.21 -14.80
C ASN A 454 3.67 -17.38 -13.92
N PRO A 455 3.27 -16.18 -14.36
CA PRO A 455 2.53 -15.23 -13.54
C PRO A 455 1.14 -15.75 -13.17
N PRO A 456 0.71 -15.56 -11.91
CA PRO A 456 -0.66 -15.83 -11.47
C PRO A 456 -1.65 -14.81 -12.04
N ILE A 457 -2.94 -15.12 -11.95
CA ILE A 457 -3.99 -14.10 -12.05
C ILE A 457 -4.13 -13.45 -10.67
N ILE A 458 -3.98 -12.14 -10.61
CA ILE A 458 -4.11 -11.32 -9.39
C ILE A 458 -5.42 -10.55 -9.48
N VAL A 459 -6.21 -10.61 -8.39
CA VAL A 459 -7.46 -9.87 -8.24
C VAL A 459 -7.21 -8.68 -7.32
N GLU A 460 -7.13 -7.47 -7.88
CA GLU A 460 -6.95 -6.22 -7.13
C GLU A 460 -8.34 -5.67 -6.71
N PRO A 461 -8.64 -5.53 -5.42
CA PRO A 461 -9.85 -4.86 -4.95
C PRO A 461 -9.81 -3.37 -5.25
N ARG A 462 -10.95 -2.81 -5.68
CA ARG A 462 -11.12 -1.40 -6.03
C ARG A 462 -12.36 -0.82 -5.32
N PRO A 463 -12.49 0.51 -5.22
CA PRO A 463 -13.65 1.14 -4.57
C PRO A 463 -15.00 0.67 -5.14
N GLY A 464 -16.05 0.76 -4.33
CA GLY A 464 -17.40 0.32 -4.71
C GLY A 464 -17.54 -1.20 -4.88
N GLY A 465 -16.66 -2.00 -4.25
CA GLY A 465 -16.69 -3.47 -4.37
C GLY A 465 -16.27 -4.01 -5.74
N THR A 466 -15.68 -3.16 -6.59
CA THR A 466 -15.16 -3.58 -7.90
C THR A 466 -13.81 -4.28 -7.79
N VAL A 467 -13.41 -4.95 -8.86
CA VAL A 467 -12.12 -5.60 -9.01
C VAL A 467 -11.46 -5.27 -10.33
N SER A 468 -10.14 -5.35 -10.33
CA SER A 468 -9.30 -5.35 -11.51
C SER A 468 -8.49 -6.64 -11.56
N LEU A 469 -8.37 -7.23 -12.74
CA LEU A 469 -7.61 -8.46 -12.95
C LEU A 469 -6.26 -8.15 -13.60
N HIS A 470 -5.22 -8.83 -13.12
CA HIS A 470 -3.86 -8.69 -13.62
C HIS A 470 -3.22 -10.05 -13.86
N ARG A 471 -2.31 -10.13 -14.82
CA ARG A 471 -1.40 -11.26 -15.00
C ARG A 471 -0.07 -10.74 -15.50
N GLY A 472 0.99 -10.91 -14.71
CA GLY A 472 2.28 -10.28 -14.95
C GLY A 472 2.17 -8.75 -14.87
N ALA A 473 2.82 -8.03 -15.78
CA ALA A 473 2.69 -6.57 -15.89
C ALA A 473 1.37 -6.10 -16.54
N LEU A 474 0.57 -7.01 -17.12
CA LEU A 474 -0.66 -6.66 -17.84
C LEU A 474 -1.86 -6.61 -16.90
N HIS A 475 -2.59 -5.51 -16.97
CA HIS A 475 -3.96 -5.37 -16.47
C HIS A 475 -4.93 -5.78 -17.59
N TYR A 476 -6.03 -6.44 -17.25
CA TYR A 476 -7.02 -6.93 -18.22
C TYR A 476 -8.36 -6.19 -18.09
N ALA A 477 -8.99 -5.96 -19.24
CA ALA A 477 -10.24 -5.22 -19.36
C ALA A 477 -11.19 -5.90 -20.36
N TYR A 478 -12.50 -5.69 -20.19
CA TYR A 478 -13.49 -6.17 -21.15
C TYR A 478 -13.48 -5.30 -22.41
N ASP A 479 -13.28 -5.90 -23.57
CA ASP A 479 -13.31 -5.21 -24.86
C ASP A 479 -14.77 -5.00 -25.30
N ILE A 480 -15.27 -3.77 -25.17
CA ILE A 480 -16.67 -3.47 -25.51
C ILE A 480 -16.82 -3.42 -27.04
N PRO A 481 -17.72 -4.22 -27.64
CA PRO A 481 -18.06 -4.11 -29.06
C PRO A 481 -18.51 -2.69 -29.40
N ARG A 482 -18.06 -2.15 -30.53
CA ARG A 482 -18.25 -0.72 -30.85
C ARG A 482 -18.49 -0.41 -32.32
N LYS A 483 -19.13 0.73 -32.57
CA LYS A 483 -19.17 1.39 -33.89
C LYS A 483 -18.17 2.52 -33.89
N VAL A 484 -17.36 2.60 -34.94
CA VAL A 484 -16.36 3.67 -35.11
C VAL A 484 -16.85 4.63 -36.20
N LYS A 485 -16.83 5.93 -35.91
CA LYS A 485 -17.15 7.01 -36.85
C LYS A 485 -15.93 7.92 -36.99
N VAL A 486 -15.49 8.11 -38.23
CA VAL A 486 -14.49 9.14 -38.55
C VAL A 486 -15.19 10.50 -38.56
N MET A 487 -14.77 11.38 -37.66
CA MET A 487 -15.28 12.74 -37.53
C MET A 487 -14.57 13.71 -38.46
N ASN A 488 -13.25 13.56 -38.57
CA ASN A 488 -12.40 14.44 -39.35
C ASN A 488 -11.18 13.68 -39.87
N ARG A 489 -10.63 14.13 -41.01
CA ARG A 489 -9.39 13.61 -41.60
C ARG A 489 -8.45 14.77 -41.86
N HIS A 490 -7.23 14.68 -41.35
CA HIS A 490 -6.27 15.78 -41.48
C HIS A 490 -5.68 15.79 -42.91
N PRO A 491 -5.74 16.92 -43.63
CA PRO A 491 -5.40 16.96 -45.06
C PRO A 491 -3.92 16.71 -45.35
N ASN A 492 -3.06 16.94 -44.36
CA ASN A 492 -1.60 16.82 -44.50
C ASN A 492 -1.08 15.40 -44.20
N GLU A 493 -1.89 14.52 -43.63
CA GLU A 493 -1.50 13.15 -43.29
C GLU A 493 -2.75 12.27 -43.14
N VAL A 494 -2.95 11.35 -44.08
CA VAL A 494 -4.18 10.56 -44.22
C VAL A 494 -4.45 9.60 -43.07
N ARG A 495 -3.39 9.23 -42.32
CA ARG A 495 -3.49 8.37 -41.13
C ARG A 495 -4.00 9.12 -39.91
N ALA A 496 -3.76 10.43 -39.84
CA ALA A 496 -4.28 11.27 -38.77
C ALA A 496 -5.79 11.49 -38.96
N VAL A 497 -6.58 10.88 -38.09
CA VAL A 497 -8.04 10.91 -38.11
C VAL A 497 -8.59 11.12 -36.72
N ASP A 498 -9.69 11.87 -36.63
CA ASP A 498 -10.42 12.03 -35.38
C ASP A 498 -11.58 11.01 -35.36
N LEU A 499 -11.66 10.20 -34.32
CA LEU A 499 -12.51 9.01 -34.21
C LEU A 499 -13.45 9.13 -33.02
N GLN A 500 -14.75 8.95 -33.29
CA GLN A 500 -15.75 8.69 -32.26
C GLN A 500 -16.09 7.20 -32.21
N MET A 501 -16.27 6.68 -31.00
CA MET A 501 -16.66 5.30 -30.76
C MET A 501 -17.85 5.22 -29.82
N THR A 502 -18.86 4.44 -30.22
CA THR A 502 -20.05 4.16 -29.40
C THR A 502 -20.23 2.66 -29.19
N PRO A 503 -20.73 2.24 -28.02
CA PRO A 503 -20.92 0.82 -27.73
C PRO A 503 -22.00 0.25 -28.66
N SER A 504 -21.74 -0.94 -29.20
CA SER A 504 -22.67 -1.70 -30.07
C SER A 504 -23.18 -2.99 -29.43
N GLY A 505 -22.67 -3.33 -28.23
CA GLY A 505 -23.07 -4.47 -27.44
C GLY A 505 -23.21 -4.14 -25.96
N PRO A 506 -23.60 -5.13 -25.14
CA PRO A 506 -23.69 -4.97 -23.69
C PRO A 506 -22.34 -4.63 -23.09
N TRP A 507 -22.37 -3.81 -22.04
CA TRP A 507 -21.20 -3.49 -21.25
C TRP A 507 -21.45 -3.59 -19.75
N GLN A 508 -22.69 -3.61 -19.25
CA GLN A 508 -22.99 -3.62 -17.80
C GLN A 508 -22.71 -4.98 -17.14
N TYR A 509 -21.45 -5.39 -17.07
CA TYR A 509 -21.05 -6.69 -16.53
C TYR A 509 -20.60 -6.62 -15.07
N ALA A 510 -20.99 -7.64 -14.30
CA ALA A 510 -20.32 -8.08 -13.10
C ALA A 510 -19.65 -9.44 -13.37
N ILE A 511 -18.49 -9.69 -12.77
CA ILE A 511 -17.70 -10.91 -12.97
C ILE A 511 -17.56 -11.71 -11.68
N ASP A 512 -17.40 -13.03 -11.81
CA ASP A 512 -16.84 -13.88 -10.77
C ASP A 512 -15.35 -14.11 -11.03
N PRO A 513 -14.46 -13.36 -10.34
CA PRO A 513 -13.02 -13.45 -10.58
C PRO A 513 -12.43 -14.82 -10.20
N SER A 514 -13.13 -15.65 -9.41
CA SER A 514 -12.65 -16.99 -9.07
C SER A 514 -12.67 -17.95 -10.27
N THR A 515 -13.46 -17.62 -11.29
CA THR A 515 -13.56 -18.39 -12.55
C THR A 515 -12.57 -17.93 -13.62
N ALA A 516 -11.77 -16.90 -13.33
CA ALA A 516 -10.83 -16.34 -14.28
C ALA A 516 -9.77 -17.38 -14.67
N ARG A 517 -9.64 -17.65 -15.97
CA ARG A 517 -8.62 -18.53 -16.54
C ARG A 517 -7.87 -17.82 -17.64
N TYR A 518 -6.56 -18.05 -17.70
CA TYR A 518 -5.71 -17.49 -18.74
C TYR A 518 -5.77 -18.34 -20.00
N GLU A 519 -5.93 -17.69 -21.15
CA GLU A 519 -5.80 -18.29 -22.47
C GLU A 519 -4.78 -17.51 -23.30
N GLN A 520 -3.81 -18.24 -23.86
CA GLN A 520 -2.84 -17.74 -24.81
C GLN A 520 -2.96 -18.53 -26.12
N ALA A 521 -3.27 -17.84 -27.21
CA ALA A 521 -3.44 -18.46 -28.52
C ALA A 521 -2.11 -18.62 -29.29
N SER A 522 -1.12 -17.75 -29.03
CA SER A 522 0.21 -17.76 -29.65
C SER A 522 1.21 -17.00 -28.76
N ASN A 523 2.50 -17.32 -28.90
CA ASN A 523 3.60 -16.55 -28.31
C ASN A 523 4.05 -15.39 -29.21
N ASP A 524 3.50 -15.26 -30.42
CA ASP A 524 3.88 -14.23 -31.37
C ASP A 524 3.31 -12.86 -30.97
N VAL A 525 4.17 -11.84 -30.93
CA VAL A 525 3.79 -10.45 -30.76
C VAL A 525 3.76 -9.78 -32.14
N ASN A 526 2.55 -9.58 -32.67
CA ASN A 526 2.37 -8.87 -33.94
C ASN A 526 2.56 -7.37 -33.75
N SER A 527 3.29 -6.69 -34.65
CA SER A 527 3.37 -5.23 -34.66
C SER A 527 2.19 -4.63 -35.43
N PRO A 528 1.47 -3.62 -34.89
CA PRO A 528 1.65 -3.01 -33.58
C PRO A 528 1.11 -3.89 -32.44
N ALA A 529 1.90 -4.05 -31.37
CA ALA A 529 1.60 -4.98 -30.26
C ALA A 529 0.35 -4.61 -29.45
N PHE A 530 0.02 -3.31 -29.41
CA PHE A 530 -1.12 -2.77 -28.67
C PHE A 530 -2.30 -2.38 -29.59
N ASP A 531 -2.40 -2.98 -30.77
CA ASP A 531 -3.54 -2.77 -31.67
C ASP A 531 -4.70 -3.76 -31.39
N HIS A 532 -5.93 -3.33 -31.68
CA HIS A 532 -7.13 -4.12 -31.42
C HIS A 532 -7.10 -5.44 -32.20
N ASN A 533 -7.53 -6.54 -31.58
CA ASN A 533 -7.46 -7.92 -32.11
C ASN A 533 -6.04 -8.46 -32.43
N ARG A 534 -4.97 -7.81 -31.97
CA ARG A 534 -3.59 -8.31 -32.19
C ARG A 534 -3.01 -9.14 -31.06
N SER A 535 -3.57 -9.05 -29.85
CA SER A 535 -3.07 -9.85 -28.73
C SER A 535 -3.63 -11.27 -28.74
N SER A 536 -2.73 -12.22 -28.54
CA SER A 536 -3.05 -13.62 -28.33
C SER A 536 -3.42 -13.94 -26.88
N ASN A 537 -3.32 -12.97 -25.96
CA ASN A 537 -3.51 -13.16 -24.52
C ASN A 537 -4.89 -12.69 -24.07
N SER A 538 -5.54 -13.49 -23.24
CA SER A 538 -6.83 -13.13 -22.65
C SER A 538 -7.09 -13.82 -21.33
N LEU A 539 -8.02 -13.26 -20.55
CA LEU A 539 -8.64 -13.95 -19.43
C LEU A 539 -10.08 -14.27 -19.82
N LEU A 540 -10.49 -15.52 -19.67
CA LEU A 540 -11.90 -15.89 -19.72
C LEU A 540 -12.45 -15.90 -18.30
N VAL A 541 -13.58 -15.24 -18.09
CA VAL A 541 -14.21 -15.09 -16.78
C VAL A 541 -15.72 -15.21 -16.90
N SER A 542 -16.36 -15.83 -15.92
CA SER A 542 -17.82 -15.87 -15.83
C SER A 542 -18.34 -14.49 -15.45
N ALA A 543 -19.37 -14.04 -16.15
CA ALA A 543 -19.99 -12.74 -15.96
C ALA A 543 -21.50 -12.84 -16.08
N CYS A 544 -22.19 -11.86 -15.53
CA CYS A 544 -23.60 -11.62 -15.77
C CYS A 544 -23.84 -10.14 -16.03
N LEU A 545 -24.92 -9.86 -16.76
CA LEU A 545 -25.45 -8.50 -16.85
C LEU A 545 -26.00 -8.05 -15.51
N VAL A 546 -25.81 -6.77 -15.20
CA VAL A 546 -26.35 -6.11 -14.00
C VAL A 546 -26.96 -4.76 -14.35
N GLU A 547 -27.75 -4.21 -13.43
CA GLU A 547 -28.18 -2.82 -13.54
C GLU A 547 -27.00 -1.88 -13.25
N TRP A 548 -26.56 -1.12 -14.25
CA TRP A 548 -25.52 -0.11 -14.10
C TRP A 548 -25.87 1.13 -14.93
N GLY A 549 -26.10 2.24 -14.23
CA GLY A 549 -26.53 3.49 -14.85
C GLY A 549 -25.45 4.18 -15.69
N ILE A 550 -25.90 4.97 -16.67
CA ILE A 550 -25.07 5.88 -17.46
C ILE A 550 -25.17 7.27 -16.82
N GLY A 551 -24.02 7.92 -16.65
CA GLY A 551 -23.92 9.33 -16.31
C GLY A 551 -24.07 10.17 -17.57
N GLY A 552 -25.14 10.96 -17.63
CA GLY A 552 -25.55 11.64 -18.85
C GLY A 552 -25.75 10.68 -20.02
N GLU A 553 -24.96 10.88 -21.09
CA GLU A 553 -25.04 10.04 -22.27
C GLU A 553 -23.75 9.26 -22.61
N THR A 554 -22.64 9.48 -21.89
CA THR A 554 -21.31 9.08 -22.41
C THR A 554 -20.41 8.33 -21.45
N PHE A 555 -20.68 8.33 -20.14
CA PHE A 555 -19.81 7.67 -19.16
C PHE A 555 -20.60 6.76 -18.23
N ALA A 556 -19.96 5.71 -17.72
CA ALA A 556 -20.58 4.86 -16.71
C ALA A 556 -20.67 5.64 -15.38
N ASN A 557 -21.80 5.55 -14.68
CA ASN A 557 -21.88 6.03 -13.30
C ASN A 557 -20.90 5.25 -12.40
N PRO A 558 -20.61 5.72 -11.18
CA PRO A 558 -19.90 4.92 -10.20
C PRO A 558 -20.56 3.53 -10.08
N PRO A 559 -19.77 2.43 -10.08
CA PRO A 559 -20.30 1.08 -10.02
C PRO A 559 -21.17 0.88 -8.76
N PRO A 560 -22.37 0.29 -8.85
CA PRO A 560 -23.16 -0.07 -7.67
C PRO A 560 -22.45 -1.11 -6.81
N GLU A 561 -22.66 -1.04 -5.49
CA GLU A 561 -22.12 -2.02 -4.55
C GLU A 561 -22.93 -3.33 -4.62
N SER A 562 -22.25 -4.44 -4.89
CA SER A 562 -22.82 -5.80 -4.88
C SER A 562 -24.09 -5.97 -5.74
N PRO A 563 -24.03 -5.66 -7.06
CA PRO A 563 -25.21 -5.74 -7.91
C PRO A 563 -25.72 -7.19 -8.10
N GLU A 564 -27.04 -7.35 -8.22
CA GLU A 564 -27.66 -8.61 -8.59
C GLU A 564 -27.58 -8.84 -10.11
N CYS A 565 -27.41 -10.10 -10.51
CA CYS A 565 -27.45 -10.50 -11.92
C CYS A 565 -28.87 -10.35 -12.47
N VAL A 566 -29.03 -9.59 -13.56
CA VAL A 566 -30.30 -9.46 -14.30
C VAL A 566 -30.35 -10.30 -15.57
N GLY A 567 -29.25 -10.98 -15.92
CA GLY A 567 -29.14 -11.86 -17.08
C GLY A 567 -28.48 -13.20 -16.74
N PRO A 568 -28.47 -14.16 -17.70
CA PRO A 568 -27.82 -15.45 -17.51
C PRO A 568 -26.31 -15.30 -17.31
N LEU A 569 -25.70 -16.31 -16.69
CA LEU A 569 -24.25 -16.42 -16.65
C LEU A 569 -23.70 -16.72 -18.03
N GLU A 570 -22.72 -15.92 -18.46
CA GLU A 570 -21.96 -16.13 -19.68
C GLU A 570 -20.47 -16.02 -19.42
N THR A 571 -19.64 -16.59 -20.30
CA THR A 571 -18.19 -16.38 -20.25
C THR A 571 -17.84 -15.21 -21.14
N ILE A 572 -17.24 -14.18 -20.57
CA ILE A 572 -16.69 -13.05 -21.33
C ILE A 572 -15.18 -13.16 -21.46
N ARG A 573 -14.63 -12.54 -22.50
CA ARG A 573 -13.20 -12.44 -22.76
C ARG A 573 -12.69 -11.06 -22.34
N LEU A 574 -11.73 -11.04 -21.42
CA LEU A 574 -10.95 -9.85 -21.08
C LEU A 574 -9.62 -9.89 -21.83
N VAL A 575 -9.18 -8.75 -22.33
CA VAL A 575 -7.93 -8.58 -23.08
C VAL A 575 -7.02 -7.60 -22.35
N PRO A 576 -5.70 -7.57 -22.62
CA PRO A 576 -4.81 -6.56 -22.06
C PRO A 576 -5.32 -5.13 -22.24
N TYR A 577 -5.29 -4.35 -21.17
CA TYR A 577 -5.90 -3.02 -21.02
C TYR A 577 -5.46 -2.01 -22.08
N GLY A 578 -4.24 -2.15 -22.59
CA GLY A 578 -3.71 -1.28 -23.63
C GLY A 578 -4.35 -1.46 -25.02
N LEU A 579 -5.12 -2.53 -25.26
CA LEU A 579 -5.71 -2.85 -26.57
C LEU A 579 -7.10 -2.21 -26.80
N PRO A 580 -8.07 -2.30 -25.86
CA PRO A 580 -9.43 -1.87 -26.14
C PRO A 580 -9.60 -0.36 -25.93
N SER A 581 -9.89 0.37 -27.01
CA SER A 581 -10.32 1.78 -26.94
C SER A 581 -11.64 2.03 -26.18
N LEU A 582 -12.57 1.07 -26.07
CA LEU A 582 -13.74 1.10 -25.17
C LEU A 582 -13.69 -0.12 -24.25
N SER A 583 -13.75 0.08 -22.94
CA SER A 583 -13.61 -1.02 -22.00
C SER A 583 -14.10 -0.76 -20.59
N LEU A 584 -14.45 -1.86 -19.91
CA LEU A 584 -14.56 -1.91 -18.45
C LEU A 584 -13.27 -2.44 -17.84
N LYS A 585 -12.66 -1.65 -16.98
CA LYS A 585 -11.31 -1.90 -16.45
C LYS A 585 -11.34 -2.10 -14.92
N SER A 586 -12.40 -1.63 -14.25
CA SER A 586 -12.78 -2.06 -12.90
C SER A 586 -14.21 -2.58 -12.94
N ILE A 587 -14.36 -3.91 -12.78
CA ILE A 587 -15.60 -4.65 -13.00
C ILE A 587 -16.17 -5.10 -11.65
N MET A 588 -17.48 -5.02 -11.48
CA MET A 588 -18.14 -5.42 -10.23
C MET A 588 -17.95 -6.91 -9.97
N ARG A 589 -17.84 -7.32 -8.70
CA ARG A 589 -17.98 -8.73 -8.33
C ARG A 589 -19.45 -9.12 -8.34
N SER A 590 -19.78 -10.20 -9.04
CA SER A 590 -21.11 -10.81 -8.94
C SER A 590 -21.22 -11.66 -7.68
N THR A 591 -22.37 -11.64 -7.01
CA THR A 591 -22.73 -12.54 -5.90
C THR A 591 -23.15 -13.93 -6.43
N ILE A 592 -22.33 -14.56 -7.28
CA ILE A 592 -22.63 -15.89 -7.79
C ILE A 592 -22.28 -16.90 -6.69
N ALA A 593 -23.31 -17.37 -5.98
CA ALA A 593 -23.20 -18.64 -5.27
C ALA A 593 -22.94 -19.73 -6.33
N ALA A 594 -21.78 -20.38 -6.26
CA ALA A 594 -21.42 -21.47 -7.16
C ALA A 594 -22.39 -22.65 -7.01
N ALA A 595 -23.46 -22.64 -7.80
CA ALA A 595 -24.48 -23.66 -7.85
C ALA A 595 -24.37 -24.44 -9.16
N ALA A 596 -23.40 -25.35 -9.27
CA ALA A 596 -23.47 -26.51 -10.17
C ALA A 596 -22.25 -27.43 -10.00
N SER A 597 -22.36 -28.41 -9.09
CA SER A 597 -21.91 -29.80 -9.27
C SER A 597 -22.09 -30.55 -7.94
N LEU A 598 -23.28 -31.13 -7.73
CA LEU A 598 -23.56 -32.33 -6.92
C LEU A 598 -25.07 -32.39 -6.62
N ALA A 599 -25.87 -32.57 -7.67
CA ALA A 599 -27.20 -33.13 -7.52
C ALA A 599 -27.04 -34.64 -7.28
N LEU A 600 -26.70 -35.02 -6.05
CA LEU A 600 -26.94 -36.31 -5.40
C LEU A 600 -26.27 -36.25 -4.02
N LEU A 601 -26.98 -35.64 -3.07
CA LEU A 601 -27.07 -36.00 -1.65
C LEU A 601 -27.77 -34.82 -0.95
N ALA A 602 -29.11 -34.87 -0.95
CA ALA A 602 -29.90 -34.06 -0.03
C ALA A 602 -29.56 -34.49 1.40
N GLY A 603 -28.66 -33.74 2.04
CA GLY A 603 -28.46 -33.72 3.47
C GLY A 603 -28.41 -32.25 3.89
N ALA A 604 -29.22 -31.87 4.88
CA ALA A 604 -29.26 -30.51 5.40
C ALA A 604 -27.85 -29.94 5.62
N ALA A 605 -27.60 -28.70 5.21
CA ALA A 605 -26.35 -28.01 5.50
C ALA A 605 -26.10 -28.06 7.02
N PRO A 606 -24.92 -28.52 7.49
CA PRO A 606 -24.65 -28.58 8.91
C PRO A 606 -24.55 -27.15 9.48
N SER A 607 -25.12 -26.97 10.66
CA SER A 607 -25.08 -25.73 11.43
C SER A 607 -23.64 -25.20 11.56
N PRO A 608 -23.42 -23.87 11.63
CA PRO A 608 -22.10 -23.30 11.89
C PRO A 608 -21.46 -23.91 13.14
N LYS A 609 -20.17 -24.21 13.03
CA LYS A 609 -19.42 -25.07 13.95
C LYS A 609 -18.60 -24.21 14.92
N TYR A 610 -19.11 -24.05 16.14
CA TYR A 610 -18.48 -23.27 17.21
C TYR A 610 -17.69 -24.18 18.17
N VAL A 611 -16.63 -23.64 18.77
CA VAL A 611 -15.96 -24.30 19.89
C VAL A 611 -16.85 -24.17 21.12
N LYS A 612 -17.00 -25.26 21.88
CA LYS A 612 -17.82 -25.31 23.10
C LYS A 612 -17.07 -26.04 24.22
N PRO A 613 -17.42 -25.80 25.50
CA PRO A 613 -16.89 -26.59 26.60
C PRO A 613 -17.46 -28.02 26.57
N ASP A 614 -16.62 -29.00 26.90
CA ASP A 614 -16.95 -30.40 27.16
C ASP A 614 -16.23 -30.83 28.45
N GLY A 615 -16.92 -30.68 29.58
CA GLY A 615 -16.30 -30.83 30.91
C GLY A 615 -15.11 -29.88 31.08
N THR A 616 -13.93 -30.44 31.35
CA THR A 616 -12.70 -29.65 31.57
C THR A 616 -11.89 -29.39 30.30
N ARG A 617 -12.42 -29.66 29.10
CA ARG A 617 -11.76 -29.43 27.81
C ARG A 617 -12.69 -28.70 26.84
N PHE A 618 -12.18 -28.32 25.67
CA PHE A 618 -13.02 -27.84 24.58
C PHE A 618 -13.28 -28.94 23.56
N GLU A 619 -14.38 -28.79 22.83
CA GLU A 619 -14.75 -29.62 21.68
C GLU A 619 -14.98 -28.73 20.45
N LEU A 620 -14.46 -29.17 19.31
CA LEU A 620 -14.81 -28.66 17.98
C LEU A 620 -15.18 -29.85 17.10
N ASP A 621 -16.40 -29.86 16.56
CA ASP A 621 -16.92 -30.94 15.70
C ASP A 621 -16.90 -32.34 16.33
N GLY A 622 -17.28 -32.49 17.60
CA GLY A 622 -17.26 -33.79 18.27
C GLY A 622 -15.85 -34.28 18.63
N LYS A 623 -14.81 -33.46 18.42
CA LYS A 623 -13.41 -33.82 18.68
C LYS A 623 -12.82 -32.93 19.78
N PRO A 624 -11.94 -33.47 20.64
CA PRO A 624 -11.18 -32.66 21.59
C PRO A 624 -10.42 -31.52 20.90
N PHE A 625 -10.44 -30.35 21.54
CA PHE A 625 -9.82 -29.12 21.05
C PHE A 625 -8.95 -28.47 22.14
N TYR A 626 -7.79 -29.05 22.40
CA TYR A 626 -6.68 -28.41 23.10
C TYR A 626 -5.92 -27.49 22.15
N PHE A 627 -5.43 -26.37 22.64
CA PHE A 627 -4.67 -25.42 21.82
C PHE A 627 -3.52 -24.78 22.59
N ALA A 628 -2.43 -24.54 21.87
CA ALA A 628 -1.46 -23.52 22.22
C ALA A 628 -1.72 -22.33 21.30
N GLY A 629 -1.83 -21.14 21.87
CA GLY A 629 -2.15 -19.91 21.16
C GLY A 629 -1.21 -18.78 21.54
N THR A 630 -1.58 -17.56 21.17
CA THR A 630 -0.75 -16.38 21.41
C THR A 630 -1.58 -15.11 21.47
N ASN A 631 -1.03 -14.09 22.11
CA ASN A 631 -1.58 -12.74 22.04
C ASN A 631 -1.06 -12.00 20.80
N CYS A 632 -1.97 -11.39 20.05
CA CYS A 632 -1.68 -10.39 19.04
C CYS A 632 -2.64 -9.21 19.19
N TYR A 633 -2.42 -8.40 20.22
CA TYR A 633 -3.26 -7.23 20.43
C TYR A 633 -3.10 -6.20 19.30
N TRP A 634 -1.88 -6.06 18.77
CA TRP A 634 -1.57 -5.08 17.74
C TRP A 634 -2.22 -5.44 16.39
N CYS A 635 -2.60 -6.70 16.16
CA CYS A 635 -3.32 -7.15 14.96
C CYS A 635 -4.66 -6.43 14.78
N SER A 636 -5.33 -6.02 15.85
CA SER A 636 -6.59 -5.27 15.77
C SER A 636 -6.39 -3.76 15.58
N PHE A 637 -5.15 -3.28 15.69
CA PHE A 637 -4.83 -1.85 15.71
C PHE A 637 -3.97 -1.42 14.53
N THR A 638 -3.28 -2.33 13.85
CA THR A 638 -2.54 -1.98 12.64
C THR A 638 -3.51 -1.68 11.50
N ALA A 639 -3.43 -0.50 10.91
CA ALA A 639 -4.26 -0.14 9.75
C ALA A 639 -3.89 -0.96 8.49
N ASN A 640 -2.72 -1.60 8.48
CA ASN A 640 -2.24 -2.40 7.37
C ASN A 640 -2.72 -3.86 7.50
N MET A 641 -3.78 -4.22 6.78
CA MET A 641 -4.30 -5.59 6.79
C MET A 641 -3.33 -6.63 6.23
N SER A 642 -2.36 -6.23 5.41
CA SER A 642 -1.31 -7.16 4.94
C SER A 642 -0.42 -7.62 6.10
N ASP A 643 -0.13 -6.75 7.06
CA ASP A 643 0.64 -7.11 8.25
C ASP A 643 -0.14 -8.06 9.16
N VAL A 644 -1.46 -7.87 9.27
CA VAL A 644 -2.35 -8.83 9.97
C VAL A 644 -2.35 -10.18 9.27
N GLU A 645 -2.39 -10.20 7.93
CA GLU A 645 -2.30 -11.45 7.15
C GLU A 645 -0.95 -12.15 7.32
N ILE A 646 0.16 -11.41 7.34
CA ILE A 646 1.49 -11.97 7.64
C ILE A 646 1.53 -12.57 9.05
N ALA A 647 0.98 -11.87 10.06
CA ALA A 647 0.92 -12.38 11.43
C ALA A 647 0.09 -13.66 11.52
N PHE A 648 -1.08 -13.68 10.87
CA PHE A 648 -1.98 -14.84 10.87
C PHE A 648 -1.36 -16.02 10.11
N ASP A 649 -0.65 -15.77 9.01
CA ASP A 649 0.09 -16.81 8.29
C ASP A 649 1.26 -17.34 9.11
N GLY A 650 2.00 -16.48 9.80
CA GLY A 650 3.07 -16.87 10.71
C GLY A 650 2.54 -17.75 11.85
N ALA A 651 1.48 -17.30 12.52
CA ALA A 651 0.81 -18.04 13.58
C ALA A 651 0.28 -19.40 13.09
N SER A 652 -0.42 -19.43 11.95
CA SER A 652 -0.96 -20.66 11.37
C SER A 652 0.15 -21.66 10.98
N LYS A 653 1.27 -21.19 10.40
CA LYS A 653 2.45 -22.02 10.10
C LYS A 653 3.09 -22.59 11.36
N ALA A 654 3.10 -21.84 12.45
CA ALA A 654 3.54 -22.30 13.76
C ALA A 654 2.52 -23.22 14.46
N GLY A 655 1.31 -23.35 13.91
CA GLY A 655 0.20 -24.13 14.47
C GLY A 655 -0.58 -23.42 15.60
N LEU A 656 -0.36 -22.12 15.78
CA LEU A 656 -1.05 -21.25 16.73
C LEU A 656 -2.41 -20.84 16.15
N ASN A 657 -3.41 -21.72 16.28
CA ASN A 657 -4.72 -21.54 15.65
C ASN A 657 -5.74 -20.79 16.52
N VAL A 658 -5.35 -20.36 17.72
CA VAL A 658 -6.17 -19.51 18.60
C VAL A 658 -5.37 -18.26 18.98
N ILE A 659 -5.86 -17.09 18.57
CA ILE A 659 -5.23 -15.79 18.79
C ILE A 659 -6.11 -14.96 19.72
N ARG A 660 -5.51 -14.34 20.73
CA ARG A 660 -6.18 -13.37 21.58
C ARG A 660 -5.88 -11.94 21.12
N THR A 661 -6.92 -11.10 21.03
CA THR A 661 -6.83 -9.75 20.47
C THR A 661 -7.84 -8.78 21.11
N TRP A 662 -7.67 -7.47 20.86
CA TRP A 662 -8.48 -6.42 21.48
C TRP A 662 -9.69 -6.06 20.63
N GLY A 663 -10.86 -6.28 21.21
CA GLY A 663 -12.14 -5.79 20.68
C GLY A 663 -12.47 -4.38 21.17
N PHE A 664 -11.58 -3.70 21.90
CA PHE A 664 -11.72 -2.35 22.45
C PHE A 664 -10.55 -1.45 22.01
N ASN A 665 -10.79 -0.13 21.96
CA ASN A 665 -9.80 0.94 21.81
C ASN A 665 -10.55 2.29 21.91
N GLU A 666 -10.63 2.85 23.12
CA GLU A 666 -11.40 4.07 23.40
C GLU A 666 -10.56 5.35 23.27
N VAL A 667 -11.18 6.43 22.78
CA VAL A 667 -10.53 7.75 22.66
C VAL A 667 -11.40 8.90 23.19
N GLN A 668 -10.78 9.99 23.66
CA GLN A 668 -11.48 11.23 24.03
C GLN A 668 -11.48 12.22 22.85
N VAL A 669 -12.63 12.82 22.54
CA VAL A 669 -12.73 13.92 21.56
C VAL A 669 -12.27 15.23 22.21
N ILE A 670 -11.15 15.79 21.75
CA ILE A 670 -10.69 17.12 22.15
C ILE A 670 -11.05 18.11 21.03
N LEU A 671 -12.21 18.76 21.14
CA LEU A 671 -12.51 19.94 20.33
C LEU A 671 -11.79 21.16 20.94
N LYS A 672 -10.61 21.49 20.43
CA LYS A 672 -10.04 22.83 20.62
C LYS A 672 -9.53 23.42 19.31
N PHE A 673 -10.19 24.54 18.94
CA PHE A 673 -9.94 25.57 17.93
C PHE A 673 -10.93 25.62 16.76
N PRO A 674 -11.37 26.83 16.36
CA PRO A 674 -12.30 27.00 15.25
C PRO A 674 -11.53 27.04 13.91
N VAL A 675 -12.06 26.25 12.96
CA VAL A 675 -11.85 26.27 11.50
C VAL A 675 -10.50 25.71 10.97
N PHE A 676 -10.63 24.65 10.17
CA PHE A 676 -9.63 23.87 9.43
C PHE A 676 -8.72 22.93 10.24
N LEU A 677 -8.75 21.65 9.86
CA LEU A 677 -8.12 20.47 10.48
C LEU A 677 -8.84 19.94 11.73
N LEU A 678 -9.85 19.09 11.49
CA LEU A 678 -10.26 18.07 12.47
C LEU A 678 -9.16 16.98 12.51
N PHE A 679 -7.98 17.32 13.02
CA PHE A 679 -7.12 16.28 13.58
C PHE A 679 -7.86 15.77 14.82
N ILE A 680 -8.48 14.59 14.74
CA ILE A 680 -8.56 13.76 15.94
C ILE A 680 -7.10 13.44 16.27
N SER A 681 -6.49 14.29 17.09
CA SER A 681 -5.25 13.95 17.75
C SER A 681 -5.55 12.66 18.51
N THR A 682 -5.01 11.54 18.03
CA THR A 682 -4.95 10.31 18.83
C THR A 682 -3.88 10.46 19.92
N ASN A 683 -3.79 11.63 20.57
CA ASN A 683 -3.33 11.69 21.95
C ASN A 683 -4.41 10.99 22.76
N ARG A 684 -4.25 9.68 22.88
CA ARG A 684 -5.19 8.80 23.58
C ARG A 684 -5.25 9.25 25.04
N ASN A 685 -6.46 9.54 25.50
CA ASN A 685 -6.79 9.86 26.89
C ASN A 685 -6.15 11.11 27.52
N VAL A 686 -6.05 12.26 26.84
CA VAL A 686 -5.78 13.52 27.57
C VAL A 686 -7.04 13.97 28.34
N THR A 687 -7.21 13.47 29.57
CA THR A 687 -8.17 14.03 30.51
C THR A 687 -7.67 15.37 31.03
N ARG A 688 -7.79 16.45 30.22
CA ARG A 688 -7.49 17.84 30.66
C ARG A 688 -8.59 18.41 31.58
N VAL A 689 -9.04 17.62 32.56
CA VAL A 689 -9.80 18.16 33.68
C VAL A 689 -8.77 18.57 34.74
N PRO A 690 -8.76 19.82 35.22
CA PRO A 690 -7.93 20.18 36.37
C PRO A 690 -8.28 19.26 37.56
N GLY A 691 -7.35 18.37 37.94
CA GLY A 691 -7.57 17.30 38.93
C GLY A 691 -7.90 15.90 38.37
N GLY A 692 -7.90 15.71 37.05
CA GLY A 692 -8.05 14.41 36.37
C GLY A 692 -6.74 13.64 36.18
N LEU A 693 -6.85 12.36 35.78
CA LEU A 693 -5.76 11.38 35.64
C LEU A 693 -4.59 11.84 34.74
N PRO A 694 -3.36 11.31 34.97
CA PRO A 694 -2.15 11.77 34.28
C PRO A 694 -2.08 11.43 32.78
N ASP A 695 -1.21 12.17 32.10
CA ASP A 695 -0.93 12.11 30.66
C ASP A 695 -0.40 10.72 30.24
N TYR A 696 -1.21 9.98 29.49
CA TYR A 696 -0.86 8.65 28.97
C TYR A 696 0.04 8.79 27.74
N GLY A 697 1.29 9.17 27.99
CA GLY A 697 2.29 9.37 26.95
C GLY A 697 2.51 8.10 26.13
N GLY A 698 2.25 8.20 24.82
CA GLY A 698 2.93 7.51 23.71
C GLY A 698 2.99 5.97 23.65
N GLU A 699 2.71 5.23 24.71
CA GLU A 699 2.95 3.79 24.80
C GLU A 699 1.65 3.01 24.58
N GLY A 700 1.74 1.95 23.77
CA GLY A 700 0.62 1.05 23.48
C GLY A 700 0.64 0.52 22.04
N ALA A 701 0.25 1.32 21.04
CA ALA A 701 0.19 0.83 19.64
C ALA A 701 1.05 1.64 18.67
N GLY A 702 1.87 2.57 19.19
CA GLY A 702 2.31 3.71 18.38
C GLY A 702 1.13 4.51 17.82
N PRO A 703 1.35 5.38 16.83
CA PRO A 703 0.29 6.16 16.20
C PRO A 703 -0.63 5.24 15.36
N THR A 704 -1.70 4.70 15.96
CA THR A 704 -2.83 4.12 15.21
C THR A 704 -4.02 5.07 15.15
N GLN A 705 -4.62 5.13 13.97
CA GLN A 705 -5.89 5.80 13.68
C GLN A 705 -7.11 4.91 13.98
N ILE A 706 -6.89 3.65 14.35
CA ILE A 706 -7.95 2.71 14.71
C ILE A 706 -8.46 3.04 16.11
N TYR A 707 -9.77 3.17 16.28
CA TYR A 707 -10.46 3.28 17.58
C TYR A 707 -11.91 2.80 17.42
N TYR A 708 -12.48 2.17 18.45
CA TYR A 708 -13.82 1.57 18.36
C TYR A 708 -14.91 2.36 19.05
N GLN A 709 -14.55 3.22 20.00
CA GLN A 709 -15.47 4.12 20.67
C GLN A 709 -14.78 5.45 21.01
N SER A 710 -15.51 6.55 20.89
CA SER A 710 -15.06 7.86 21.32
C SER A 710 -15.97 8.47 22.39
N TRP A 711 -15.42 9.38 23.18
CA TRP A 711 -16.13 10.08 24.25
C TRP A 711 -16.06 11.59 24.06
N ASP A 712 -17.21 12.26 24.06
CA ASP A 712 -17.32 13.71 24.08
C ASP A 712 -18.26 14.14 25.20
N LYS A 713 -17.74 14.88 26.20
CA LYS A 713 -18.51 15.42 27.35
C LYS A 713 -19.45 14.39 27.99
N GLY A 714 -18.94 13.18 28.27
CA GLY A 714 -19.72 12.11 28.89
C GLY A 714 -20.65 11.32 27.95
N LYS A 715 -20.66 11.65 26.65
CA LYS A 715 -21.43 10.91 25.64
C LYS A 715 -20.52 9.94 24.88
N PRO A 716 -20.74 8.61 24.98
CA PRO A 716 -20.04 7.63 24.16
C PRO A 716 -20.62 7.58 22.74
N THR A 717 -19.74 7.44 21.74
CA THR A 717 -20.09 7.23 20.33
C THR A 717 -19.29 6.06 19.78
N ILE A 718 -19.97 5.05 19.24
CA ILE A 718 -19.33 3.87 18.65
C ILE A 718 -18.88 4.20 17.24
N ASN A 719 -17.64 3.87 16.90
CA ASN A 719 -17.09 4.08 15.57
C ASN A 719 -17.40 2.89 14.66
N TYR A 720 -18.43 3.01 13.82
CA TYR A 720 -18.75 2.02 12.78
C TYR A 720 -18.01 2.26 11.45
N GLY A 721 -17.10 3.23 11.39
CA GLY A 721 -16.35 3.60 10.20
C GLY A 721 -15.18 2.66 9.88
N ASP A 722 -14.47 2.95 8.79
CA ASP A 722 -13.38 2.12 8.24
C ASP A 722 -12.15 2.03 9.15
N ASN A 723 -12.00 2.98 10.08
CA ASN A 723 -10.99 2.97 11.15
C ASN A 723 -11.60 2.57 12.52
N GLY A 724 -12.78 1.98 12.53
CA GLY A 724 -13.47 1.48 13.71
C GLY A 724 -13.91 0.03 13.53
N LEU A 725 -15.17 -0.30 13.81
CA LEU A 725 -15.65 -1.69 13.73
C LEU A 725 -15.55 -2.29 12.32
N LYS A 726 -15.60 -1.49 11.23
CA LYS A 726 -15.32 -2.02 9.88
C LYS A 726 -13.86 -2.44 9.67
N HIS A 727 -12.92 -1.90 10.44
CA HIS A 727 -11.56 -2.43 10.46
C HIS A 727 -11.56 -3.82 11.11
N PHE A 728 -12.19 -3.95 12.28
CA PHE A 728 -12.27 -5.23 12.99
C PHE A 728 -13.04 -6.31 12.20
N ASP A 729 -14.02 -5.93 11.35
CA ASP A 729 -14.63 -6.84 10.36
C ASP A 729 -13.58 -7.54 9.50
N LYS A 730 -12.56 -6.80 9.05
CA LYS A 730 -11.50 -7.34 8.19
C LYS A 730 -10.63 -8.33 8.96
N VAL A 731 -10.35 -8.05 10.23
CA VAL A 731 -9.61 -8.95 11.12
C VAL A 731 -10.40 -10.24 11.34
N VAL A 732 -11.70 -10.15 11.64
CA VAL A 732 -12.58 -11.32 11.83
C VAL A 732 -12.74 -12.12 10.54
N ALA A 733 -12.99 -11.46 9.40
CA ALA A 733 -13.12 -12.13 8.10
C ALA A 733 -11.81 -12.81 7.67
N LEU A 734 -10.66 -12.20 7.98
CA LEU A 734 -9.36 -12.82 7.74
C LEU A 734 -9.14 -14.04 8.66
N ALA A 735 -9.54 -13.97 9.93
CA ALA A 735 -9.51 -15.12 10.83
C ALA A 735 -10.40 -16.26 10.31
N GLU A 736 -11.60 -15.96 9.81
CA GLU A 736 -12.49 -16.94 9.16
C GLU A 736 -11.80 -17.59 7.96
N LYS A 737 -11.21 -16.79 7.06
CA LYS A 737 -10.51 -17.26 5.86
C LYS A 737 -9.33 -18.17 6.22
N LYS A 738 -8.61 -17.89 7.31
CA LYS A 738 -7.41 -18.62 7.74
C LYS A 738 -7.71 -19.75 8.72
N GLY A 739 -8.96 -19.93 9.14
CA GLY A 739 -9.34 -20.92 10.14
C GLY A 739 -8.82 -20.62 11.55
N ILE A 740 -8.48 -19.36 11.84
CA ILE A 740 -8.03 -18.91 13.16
C ILE A 740 -9.23 -18.63 14.05
N LYS A 741 -9.12 -18.99 15.33
CA LYS A 741 -10.11 -18.67 16.36
C LYS A 741 -9.66 -17.46 17.20
N LEU A 742 -10.55 -16.51 17.44
CA LEU A 742 -10.27 -15.26 18.12
C LEU A 742 -10.87 -15.25 19.54
N VAL A 743 -10.03 -15.08 20.55
CA VAL A 743 -10.45 -14.66 21.90
C VAL A 743 -10.48 -13.13 21.91
N VAL A 744 -11.66 -12.53 22.08
CA VAL A 744 -11.84 -11.08 21.94
C VAL A 744 -12.14 -10.46 23.30
N ALA A 745 -11.19 -9.71 23.86
CA ALA A 745 -11.41 -8.93 25.08
C ALA A 745 -12.24 -7.68 24.78
N LEU A 746 -13.22 -7.40 25.63
CA LEU A 746 -14.22 -6.34 25.42
C LEU A 746 -13.88 -5.00 26.10
N THR A 747 -12.92 -4.99 27.03
CA THR A 747 -12.37 -3.79 27.68
C THR A 747 -11.05 -4.14 28.38
N ASN A 748 -10.37 -3.14 28.95
CA ASN A 748 -9.11 -3.29 29.68
C ASN A 748 -9.22 -2.79 31.12
N ASN A 749 -8.61 -3.50 32.07
CA ASN A 749 -8.40 -3.02 33.42
C ASN A 749 -7.33 -1.91 33.47
N TRP A 750 -6.30 -2.03 32.64
CA TRP A 750 -5.22 -1.05 32.52
C TRP A 750 -5.62 0.16 31.68
N ALA A 751 -4.92 1.28 31.88
CA ALA A 751 -5.16 2.51 31.12
C ALA A 751 -4.77 2.43 29.63
N ASP A 752 -4.06 1.38 29.23
CA ASP A 752 -3.60 1.20 27.85
C ASP A 752 -4.78 0.99 26.89
N TYR A 753 -4.76 1.72 25.77
CA TYR A 753 -5.80 1.72 24.72
C TYR A 753 -7.20 2.15 25.15
N GLY A 754 -7.32 2.79 26.32
CA GLY A 754 -8.62 3.14 26.89
C GLY A 754 -8.91 2.34 28.14
N GLY A 755 -9.98 1.57 28.14
CA GLY A 755 -10.36 0.71 29.26
C GLY A 755 -11.30 1.34 30.28
N MET A 756 -11.43 0.66 31.42
CA MET A 756 -12.47 0.93 32.43
C MET A 756 -12.52 2.38 32.90
N ASP A 757 -11.35 3.00 33.12
CA ASP A 757 -11.30 4.36 33.66
C ASP A 757 -11.72 5.44 32.68
N VAL A 758 -11.74 5.17 31.37
CA VAL A 758 -12.33 6.09 30.39
C VAL A 758 -13.83 6.24 30.64
N TYR A 759 -14.51 5.12 30.91
CA TYR A 759 -15.93 5.14 31.27
C TYR A 759 -16.15 5.81 32.62
N ASN A 760 -15.31 5.48 33.61
CA ASN A 760 -15.39 6.08 34.95
C ASN A 760 -15.27 7.60 34.88
N VAL A 761 -14.20 8.12 34.28
CA VAL A 761 -13.96 9.56 34.23
C VAL A 761 -15.06 10.29 33.45
N ASN A 762 -15.48 9.76 32.30
CA ASN A 762 -16.49 10.43 31.47
C ASN A 762 -17.89 10.42 32.09
N LEU A 763 -18.20 9.44 32.95
CA LEU A 763 -19.51 9.32 33.58
C LEU A 763 -19.48 9.72 35.06
N GLY A 764 -18.37 10.24 35.57
CA GLY A 764 -18.24 10.78 36.93
C GLY A 764 -17.99 9.76 38.04
N GLY A 765 -17.47 8.57 37.71
CA GLY A 765 -16.89 7.63 38.67
C GLY A 765 -15.63 8.20 39.32
N GLN A 766 -15.43 7.89 40.60
CA GLN A 766 -14.33 8.43 41.42
C GLN A 766 -13.24 7.40 41.74
N TYR A 767 -13.57 6.12 41.58
CA TYR A 767 -12.70 4.99 41.86
C TYR A 767 -12.67 4.03 40.68
N HIS A 768 -11.60 3.25 40.55
CA HIS A 768 -11.45 2.28 39.46
C HIS A 768 -12.62 1.28 39.41
N ASP A 769 -13.01 0.77 40.58
CA ASP A 769 -14.12 -0.16 40.77
C ASP A 769 -15.51 0.46 40.58
N SER A 770 -15.60 1.77 40.32
CA SER A 770 -16.87 2.40 39.87
C SER A 770 -17.41 1.70 38.61
N PHE A 771 -16.51 1.13 37.79
CA PHE A 771 -16.88 0.39 36.59
C PHE A 771 -17.75 -0.84 36.88
N PHE A 772 -17.52 -1.50 38.02
CA PHE A 772 -18.23 -2.72 38.40
C PHE A 772 -19.58 -2.43 39.07
N VAL A 773 -19.75 -1.25 39.68
CA VAL A 773 -20.90 -0.95 40.54
C VAL A 773 -21.86 0.07 39.94
N GLU A 774 -21.36 1.11 39.26
CA GLU A 774 -22.18 2.26 38.86
C GLU A 774 -23.13 1.92 37.72
N PRO A 775 -24.46 2.03 37.91
CA PRO A 775 -25.45 1.64 36.90
C PRO A 775 -25.28 2.34 35.56
N LYS A 776 -24.95 3.64 35.56
CA LYS A 776 -24.72 4.44 34.35
C LYS A 776 -23.49 3.97 33.56
N ILE A 777 -22.45 3.52 34.26
CA ILE A 777 -21.21 3.04 33.65
C ILE A 777 -21.44 1.66 33.05
N LYS A 778 -22.04 0.75 33.82
CA LYS A 778 -22.44 -0.57 33.33
C LYS A 778 -23.38 -0.47 32.12
N ALA A 779 -24.33 0.46 32.12
CA ALA A 779 -25.21 0.67 30.98
C ALA A 779 -24.45 1.13 29.72
N ALA A 780 -23.52 2.07 29.85
CA ALA A 780 -22.69 2.51 28.73
C ALA A 780 -21.81 1.37 28.18
N PHE A 781 -21.21 0.57 29.06
CA PHE A 781 -20.43 -0.60 28.66
C PHE A 781 -21.30 -1.67 27.98
N LYS A 782 -22.48 -1.97 28.52
CA LYS A 782 -23.45 -2.89 27.89
C LYS A 782 -23.86 -2.44 26.49
N ASN A 783 -24.04 -1.14 26.27
CA ASN A 783 -24.34 -0.61 24.93
C ASN A 783 -23.20 -0.89 23.94
N TYR A 784 -21.95 -0.75 24.38
CA TYR A 784 -20.77 -1.08 23.57
C TYR A 784 -20.67 -2.58 23.29
N VAL A 785 -20.77 -3.40 24.34
CA VAL A 785 -20.77 -4.86 24.24
C VAL A 785 -21.85 -5.34 23.29
N GLN A 786 -23.07 -4.80 23.37
CA GLN A 786 -24.16 -5.15 22.47
C GLN A 786 -23.79 -4.87 21.00
N ALA A 787 -23.16 -3.73 20.71
CA ALA A 787 -22.77 -3.37 19.35
C ALA A 787 -21.68 -4.30 18.79
N VAL A 788 -20.63 -4.57 19.58
CA VAL A 788 -19.51 -5.43 19.15
C VAL A 788 -19.97 -6.88 19.03
N VAL A 789 -20.55 -7.45 20.09
CA VAL A 789 -20.90 -8.86 20.12
C VAL A 789 -21.98 -9.20 19.09
N SER A 790 -23.03 -8.38 18.98
CA SER A 790 -24.12 -8.67 18.02
C SER A 790 -23.65 -8.62 16.57
N ARG A 791 -22.59 -7.85 16.29
CA ARG A 791 -21.99 -7.74 14.95
C ARG A 791 -21.31 -9.02 14.50
N TYR A 792 -20.64 -9.72 15.40
CA TYR A 792 -19.84 -10.92 15.06
C TYR A 792 -20.43 -12.24 15.59
N ARG A 793 -21.60 -12.22 16.24
CA ARG A 793 -22.27 -13.40 16.83
C ARG A 793 -22.50 -14.60 15.91
N LYS A 794 -22.38 -14.42 14.59
CA LYS A 794 -22.52 -15.48 13.58
C LYS A 794 -21.18 -15.99 13.05
N SER A 795 -20.09 -15.33 13.37
CA SER A 795 -18.76 -15.64 12.84
C SER A 795 -18.21 -16.88 13.55
N PRO A 796 -17.93 -18.00 12.85
CA PRO A 796 -17.31 -19.16 13.47
C PRO A 796 -15.85 -18.90 13.87
N ALA A 797 -15.25 -17.77 13.47
CA ALA A 797 -13.91 -17.39 13.89
C ALA A 797 -13.86 -16.86 15.32
N ILE A 798 -14.98 -16.44 15.93
CA ILE A 798 -14.97 -16.07 17.34
C ILE A 798 -14.83 -17.36 18.18
N PHE A 799 -13.79 -17.42 19.01
CA PHE A 799 -13.60 -18.48 20.01
C PHE A 799 -14.47 -18.20 21.23
N SER A 800 -14.31 -17.00 21.79
CA SER A 800 -14.99 -16.54 22.99
C SER A 800 -15.00 -15.02 23.09
N TRP A 801 -16.00 -14.52 23.81
CA TRP A 801 -16.05 -13.16 24.33
C TRP A 801 -15.40 -13.14 25.70
N GLN A 802 -14.33 -12.37 25.85
CA GLN A 802 -13.68 -12.20 27.13
C GLN A 802 -14.18 -10.93 27.80
N LEU A 803 -14.68 -11.06 29.04
CA LEU A 803 -15.39 -9.99 29.74
C LEU A 803 -14.55 -8.71 29.88
N ALA A 804 -13.28 -8.86 30.24
CA ALA A 804 -12.28 -7.81 30.26
C ALA A 804 -10.88 -8.43 30.25
N ASN A 805 -9.87 -7.66 29.84
CA ASN A 805 -8.48 -7.98 30.14
C ASN A 805 -8.18 -7.61 31.61
N GLU A 806 -7.86 -8.62 32.42
CA GLU A 806 -7.40 -8.55 33.82
C GLU A 806 -8.31 -7.77 34.80
N PRO A 807 -9.64 -8.00 34.83
CA PRO A 807 -10.54 -7.27 35.73
C PRO A 807 -10.21 -7.53 37.21
N ARG A 808 -9.96 -6.46 37.97
CA ARG A 808 -9.70 -6.52 39.42
C ARG A 808 -10.01 -5.19 40.10
N CYS A 809 -9.96 -5.14 41.44
CA CYS A 809 -10.38 -3.95 42.19
C CYS A 809 -9.47 -2.73 42.02
N GLY A 810 -8.21 -2.91 41.62
CA GLY A 810 -7.27 -1.81 41.40
C GLY A 810 -6.43 -2.04 40.15
N ALA A 811 -5.95 -0.96 39.53
CA ALA A 811 -5.08 -1.03 38.36
C ALA A 811 -3.72 -0.39 38.68
N ASP A 812 -3.09 0.27 37.71
CA ASP A 812 -1.83 0.99 37.92
C ASP A 812 -2.04 2.20 38.84
N ALA A 813 -1.38 2.22 40.00
CA ALA A 813 -1.57 3.27 41.02
C ALA A 813 -1.15 4.69 40.57
N LYS A 814 -0.38 4.81 39.48
CA LYS A 814 0.01 6.10 38.90
C LYS A 814 -0.94 6.49 37.78
N ARG A 815 -1.31 5.55 36.91
CA ARG A 815 -2.02 5.81 35.65
C ARG A 815 -3.54 5.70 35.79
N ASN A 816 -4.06 4.90 36.70
CA ASN A 816 -5.49 4.63 36.85
C ASN A 816 -6.11 5.34 38.06
N LEU A 817 -7.44 5.34 38.14
CA LEU A 817 -8.16 5.80 39.33
C LEU A 817 -7.78 4.95 40.55
N PRO A 818 -7.81 5.51 41.76
CA PRO A 818 -7.55 4.74 42.97
C PRO A 818 -8.62 3.66 43.15
N ARG A 819 -8.22 2.55 43.77
CA ARG A 819 -9.14 1.53 44.26
C ARG A 819 -10.05 2.10 45.35
N GLY A 820 -11.34 1.82 45.23
CA GLY A 820 -12.37 2.16 46.20
C GLY A 820 -12.28 1.29 47.46
N PRO A 821 -12.62 1.84 48.64
CA PRO A 821 -12.44 1.16 49.92
C PRO A 821 -13.35 -0.07 50.10
N SER A 822 -14.41 -0.18 49.31
CA SER A 822 -15.40 -1.25 49.39
C SER A 822 -15.17 -2.38 48.38
N CYS A 823 -14.23 -2.23 47.44
CA CYS A 823 -14.03 -3.23 46.41
C CYS A 823 -13.39 -4.50 46.96
N ASN A 824 -14.03 -5.64 46.69
CA ASN A 824 -13.68 -6.97 47.15
C ASN A 824 -14.13 -8.02 46.11
N PRO A 825 -13.75 -9.31 46.25
CA PRO A 825 -14.09 -10.35 45.29
C PRO A 825 -15.56 -10.46 44.90
N VAL A 826 -16.48 -10.18 45.82
CA VAL A 826 -17.93 -10.23 45.54
C VAL A 826 -18.35 -9.18 44.52
N VAL A 827 -17.73 -8.00 44.53
CA VAL A 827 -18.06 -6.90 43.61
C VAL A 827 -17.73 -7.27 42.16
N VAL A 828 -16.52 -7.78 41.93
CA VAL A 828 -16.08 -8.18 40.59
C VAL A 828 -16.89 -9.38 40.11
N ASN A 829 -17.15 -10.36 40.98
CA ASN A 829 -17.97 -11.52 40.68
C ASN A 829 -19.40 -11.15 40.22
N GLN A 830 -20.06 -10.24 40.96
CA GLN A 830 -21.41 -9.77 40.61
C GLN A 830 -21.44 -9.06 39.26
N TRP A 831 -20.42 -8.26 38.95
CA TRP A 831 -20.29 -7.63 37.64
C TRP A 831 -20.09 -8.67 36.54
N MET A 832 -19.22 -9.66 36.74
CA MET A 832 -19.00 -10.75 35.78
C MET A 832 -20.29 -11.54 35.50
N ASP A 833 -21.07 -11.85 36.54
CA ASP A 833 -22.37 -12.52 36.39
C ASP A 833 -23.35 -11.67 35.58
N GLU A 834 -23.43 -10.37 35.89
CA GLU A 834 -24.32 -9.44 35.21
C GLU A 834 -23.99 -9.29 33.71
N ILE A 835 -22.71 -9.09 33.37
CA ILE A 835 -22.28 -8.90 31.98
C ILE A 835 -22.31 -10.22 31.19
N SER A 836 -21.90 -11.33 31.78
CA SER A 836 -21.93 -12.64 31.10
C SER A 836 -23.36 -13.08 30.78
N ARG A 837 -24.31 -12.90 31.72
CA ARG A 837 -25.74 -13.16 31.45
C ARG A 837 -26.32 -12.22 30.40
N PHE A 838 -25.90 -10.96 30.38
CA PHE A 838 -26.30 -10.01 29.34
C PHE A 838 -25.85 -10.47 27.95
N ILE A 839 -24.59 -10.86 27.79
CA ILE A 839 -24.05 -11.36 26.52
C ILE A 839 -24.79 -12.63 26.07
N LYS A 840 -25.06 -13.57 26.99
CA LYS A 840 -25.75 -14.83 26.69
C LYS A 840 -27.23 -14.74 26.31
N ASP A 841 -27.82 -13.54 26.26
CA ASP A 841 -29.18 -13.36 25.76
C ASP A 841 -29.27 -13.77 24.26
N GLN A 842 -29.75 -15.00 24.03
CA GLN A 842 -29.91 -15.63 22.72
C GLN A 842 -30.78 -14.82 21.75
N GLN A 843 -31.73 -14.04 22.25
CA GLN A 843 -32.65 -13.29 21.41
C GLN A 843 -32.06 -11.94 20.98
N LYS A 844 -31.12 -11.39 21.77
CA LYS A 844 -30.68 -10.00 21.61
C LYS A 844 -29.20 -9.83 21.32
N ILE A 845 -28.33 -10.72 21.80
CA ILE A 845 -26.87 -10.55 21.73
C ILE A 845 -26.21 -11.81 21.17
N ASP A 846 -25.75 -12.78 21.97
CA ASP A 846 -25.08 -13.97 21.47
C ASP A 846 -25.18 -15.18 22.41
N GLY A 847 -25.96 -16.18 22.00
CA GLY A 847 -26.04 -17.45 22.72
C GLY A 847 -25.05 -18.52 22.30
N SER A 848 -24.35 -18.33 21.17
CA SER A 848 -23.58 -19.40 20.50
C SER A 848 -22.13 -19.46 21.01
N HIS A 849 -21.46 -18.31 21.14
CA HIS A 849 -20.04 -18.26 21.50
C HIS A 849 -19.79 -18.38 23.00
N MET A 850 -18.63 -18.91 23.37
CA MET A 850 -18.21 -19.03 24.77
C MET A 850 -17.94 -17.66 25.42
N ILE A 851 -17.95 -17.62 26.75
CA ILE A 851 -17.55 -16.45 27.53
C ILE A 851 -16.41 -16.83 28.47
N SER A 852 -15.37 -16.02 28.55
CA SER A 852 -14.25 -16.18 29.48
C SER A 852 -14.07 -14.99 30.41
N THR A 853 -13.46 -15.23 31.57
CA THR A 853 -13.28 -14.20 32.61
C THR A 853 -12.23 -13.17 32.23
N GLY A 854 -11.09 -13.61 31.66
CA GLY A 854 -9.95 -12.76 31.32
C GLY A 854 -9.16 -12.27 32.52
N GLU A 855 -9.40 -12.85 33.70
CA GLU A 855 -8.71 -12.54 34.94
C GLU A 855 -7.32 -13.18 35.02
N GLU A 856 -6.47 -12.64 35.90
CA GLU A 856 -5.12 -13.16 36.17
C GLU A 856 -5.14 -14.44 37.03
N GLY A 857 -6.31 -14.86 37.53
CA GLY A 857 -6.52 -16.15 38.21
C GLY A 857 -6.30 -16.17 39.71
N PHE A 858 -6.30 -15.01 40.39
CA PHE A 858 -6.05 -14.98 41.82
C PHE A 858 -7.17 -15.67 42.63
N PHE A 859 -6.77 -16.36 43.69
CA PHE A 859 -7.69 -17.07 44.59
C PHE A 859 -8.06 -16.20 45.80
N ASN A 860 -9.06 -16.66 46.56
CA ASN A 860 -9.54 -16.04 47.79
C ASN A 860 -9.63 -17.07 48.94
N PHE A 861 -8.51 -17.73 49.22
CA PHE A 861 -8.33 -18.66 50.34
C PHE A 861 -8.20 -17.88 51.65
N PRO A 862 -9.13 -18.08 52.61
CA PRO A 862 -9.10 -17.36 53.87
C PRO A 862 -7.79 -17.58 54.64
N GLY A 863 -7.10 -16.48 54.98
CA GLY A 863 -5.90 -16.50 55.79
C GLY A 863 -4.60 -16.87 55.07
N ASP A 864 -4.62 -17.00 53.74
CA ASP A 864 -3.38 -17.21 52.98
C ASP A 864 -2.49 -15.94 53.03
N PRO A 865 -1.17 -16.07 53.31
CA PRO A 865 -0.28 -14.92 53.38
C PRO A 865 0.06 -14.31 52.01
N ASP A 866 -0.16 -15.04 50.91
CA ASP A 866 0.14 -14.57 49.57
C ASP A 866 -1.06 -13.81 48.96
N TRP A 867 -0.82 -12.58 48.51
CA TRP A 867 -1.84 -11.69 47.94
C TRP A 867 -2.56 -12.30 46.72
N ALA A 868 -1.88 -13.16 45.97
CA ALA A 868 -2.43 -13.86 44.81
C ALA A 868 -3.38 -15.01 45.20
N TYR A 869 -3.43 -15.36 46.48
CA TYR A 869 -4.24 -16.45 47.01
C TYR A 869 -5.27 -16.03 48.04
N ASN A 870 -5.25 -14.80 48.54
CA ASN A 870 -6.09 -14.37 49.66
C ASN A 870 -7.18 -13.35 49.30
N GLY A 871 -7.40 -13.14 48.00
CA GLY A 871 -8.43 -12.23 47.49
C GLY A 871 -8.07 -10.75 47.60
N ALA A 872 -6.82 -10.41 47.92
CA ALA A 872 -6.38 -9.03 48.11
C ALA A 872 -6.71 -8.15 46.89
N ASP A 873 -6.48 -8.63 45.66
CA ASP A 873 -6.78 -7.88 44.44
C ASP A 873 -8.26 -7.82 44.05
N GLY A 874 -9.12 -8.51 44.80
CA GLY A 874 -10.56 -8.42 44.62
C GLY A 874 -11.11 -9.35 43.55
N THR A 875 -10.45 -10.48 43.29
CA THR A 875 -10.96 -11.58 42.48
C THR A 875 -11.02 -12.87 43.30
N ASP A 876 -11.85 -13.81 42.85
CA ASP A 876 -11.96 -15.16 43.40
C ASP A 876 -12.18 -16.11 42.23
N PHE A 877 -11.10 -16.73 41.77
CA PHE A 877 -11.10 -17.58 40.59
C PHE A 877 -12.18 -18.68 40.62
N TYR A 878 -12.43 -19.28 41.78
CA TYR A 878 -13.48 -20.29 41.93
C TYR A 878 -14.86 -19.67 41.69
N ALA A 879 -15.18 -18.62 42.44
CA ALA A 879 -16.49 -17.97 42.35
C ALA A 879 -16.76 -17.41 40.94
N ASN A 880 -15.74 -16.83 40.30
CA ASN A 880 -15.83 -16.23 38.97
C ASN A 880 -16.03 -17.27 37.87
N THR A 881 -15.25 -18.36 37.89
CA THR A 881 -15.34 -19.41 36.88
C THR A 881 -16.61 -20.27 37.06
N GLU A 882 -17.12 -20.42 38.29
CA GLU A 882 -18.35 -21.18 38.56
C GLU A 882 -19.63 -20.51 38.01
N LEU A 883 -19.60 -19.22 37.69
CA LEU A 883 -20.75 -18.46 37.16
C LEU A 883 -21.41 -19.17 35.96
N PRO A 884 -22.75 -19.35 35.92
CA PRO A 884 -23.40 -20.20 34.92
C PRO A 884 -23.17 -19.79 33.45
N ALA A 885 -23.10 -18.47 33.17
CA ALA A 885 -22.88 -17.96 31.82
C ALA A 885 -21.40 -17.94 31.40
N VAL A 886 -20.47 -18.06 32.35
CA VAL A 886 -19.03 -18.20 32.09
C VAL A 886 -18.74 -19.63 31.64
N SER A 887 -18.11 -19.74 30.47
CA SER A 887 -17.82 -21.03 29.81
C SER A 887 -16.49 -21.62 30.26
N TYR A 888 -15.47 -20.78 30.51
CA TYR A 888 -14.16 -21.20 31.01
C TYR A 888 -13.46 -20.07 31.79
N GLY A 889 -12.56 -20.44 32.69
CA GLY A 889 -11.75 -19.52 33.48
C GLY A 889 -10.37 -19.29 32.87
N THR A 890 -9.77 -18.13 33.12
CA THR A 890 -8.41 -17.80 32.68
C THR A 890 -7.52 -17.46 33.86
N PHE A 891 -6.22 -17.65 33.70
CA PHE A 891 -5.21 -17.10 34.62
C PHE A 891 -3.98 -16.68 33.83
N HIS A 892 -3.24 -15.70 34.35
CA HIS A 892 -2.04 -15.12 33.73
C HIS A 892 -0.81 -15.36 34.60
N ALA A 893 0.39 -15.11 34.07
CA ALA A 893 1.62 -15.19 34.87
C ALA A 893 2.73 -14.25 34.37
N TYR A 894 2.97 -13.19 35.15
CA TYR A 894 4.10 -12.27 34.96
C TYR A 894 4.96 -12.18 36.23
N PRO A 895 5.71 -13.25 36.57
CA PRO A 895 6.48 -13.31 37.82
C PRO A 895 7.52 -12.18 37.95
N ASP A 896 8.01 -11.65 36.83
CA ASP A 896 8.88 -10.47 36.77
C ASP A 896 8.25 -9.24 37.44
N TRP A 897 6.97 -8.98 37.17
CA TRP A 897 6.25 -7.84 37.75
C TRP A 897 5.73 -8.12 39.15
N TRP A 898 5.40 -9.37 39.45
CA TRP A 898 4.81 -9.78 40.72
C TRP A 898 5.82 -10.08 41.82
N SER A 899 7.12 -9.96 41.51
CA SER A 899 8.22 -10.41 42.37
C SER A 899 8.06 -11.88 42.80
N LYS A 900 7.64 -12.74 41.86
CA LYS A 900 7.48 -14.19 42.07
C LYS A 900 8.60 -14.97 41.39
N THR A 901 8.79 -16.21 41.80
CA THR A 901 9.80 -17.10 41.20
C THR A 901 9.19 -18.00 40.13
N PRO A 902 9.99 -18.54 39.19
CA PRO A 902 9.49 -19.55 38.25
C PRO A 902 8.88 -20.79 38.92
N GLN A 903 9.37 -21.16 40.10
CA GLN A 903 8.79 -22.26 40.88
C GLN A 903 7.41 -21.91 41.46
N TRP A 904 7.20 -20.66 41.87
CA TRP A 904 5.89 -20.20 42.32
C TRP A 904 4.86 -20.31 41.20
N VAL A 905 5.24 -19.96 39.96
CA VAL A 905 4.36 -20.09 38.79
C VAL A 905 3.96 -21.54 38.55
N LEU A 906 4.88 -22.51 38.64
CA LEU A 906 4.54 -23.94 38.54
C LEU A 906 3.49 -24.37 39.57
N ASN A 907 3.63 -23.89 40.81
CA ASN A 907 2.65 -24.18 41.86
C ASN A 907 1.30 -23.54 41.54
N PHE A 908 1.30 -22.29 41.06
CA PHE A 908 0.09 -21.58 40.63
C PHE A 908 -0.62 -22.31 39.49
N THR A 909 0.10 -22.80 38.48
CA THR A 909 -0.43 -23.63 37.39
C THR A 909 -1.06 -24.92 37.91
N ALA A 910 -0.41 -25.60 38.86
CA ALA A 910 -0.94 -26.82 39.47
C ALA A 910 -2.23 -26.55 40.25
N GLN A 911 -2.33 -25.44 40.98
CA GLN A 911 -3.55 -25.04 41.68
C GLN A 911 -4.70 -24.76 40.71
N HIS A 912 -4.44 -24.14 39.57
CA HIS A 912 -5.44 -23.96 38.50
C HIS A 912 -5.87 -25.28 37.89
N GLY A 913 -4.97 -26.26 37.75
CA GLY A 913 -5.31 -27.63 37.35
C GLY A 913 -6.23 -28.34 38.35
N ILE A 914 -6.03 -28.10 39.65
CA ILE A 914 -6.92 -28.59 40.71
C ILE A 914 -8.29 -27.88 40.63
N ALA A 915 -8.29 -26.56 40.48
CA ALA A 915 -9.51 -25.77 40.36
C ALA A 915 -10.34 -26.18 39.15
N GLN A 916 -9.71 -26.36 37.97
CA GLN A 916 -10.36 -26.86 36.75
C GLN A 916 -11.13 -28.16 37.01
N LYS A 917 -10.50 -29.13 37.67
CA LYS A 917 -11.12 -30.42 37.99
C LYS A 917 -12.27 -30.29 38.97
N LYS A 918 -12.14 -29.41 39.96
CA LYS A 918 -13.16 -29.17 40.98
C LYS A 918 -14.39 -28.44 40.41
N ILE A 919 -14.17 -27.43 39.56
CA ILE A 919 -15.22 -26.61 38.95
C ILE A 919 -15.91 -27.37 37.80
N GLY A 920 -15.18 -28.26 37.12
CA GLY A 920 -15.71 -29.04 35.99
C GLY A 920 -15.87 -28.23 34.71
N LYS A 921 -15.20 -27.09 34.60
CA LYS A 921 -15.12 -26.25 33.39
C LYS A 921 -13.69 -26.17 32.87
N PRO A 922 -13.46 -25.83 31.60
CA PRO A 922 -12.12 -25.63 31.07
C PRO A 922 -11.42 -24.46 31.77
N VAL A 923 -10.09 -24.55 31.90
CA VAL A 923 -9.23 -23.45 32.36
C VAL A 923 -8.09 -23.28 31.36
N VAL A 924 -7.87 -22.04 30.95
CA VAL A 924 -6.84 -21.66 29.98
C VAL A 924 -5.80 -20.79 30.69
N TRP A 925 -4.51 -21.14 30.51
CA TRP A 925 -3.43 -20.26 30.92
C TRP A 925 -3.21 -19.22 29.83
N GLU A 926 -3.87 -18.08 29.94
CA GLU A 926 -3.67 -16.97 29.02
C GLU A 926 -2.50 -16.10 29.50
N GLU A 927 -1.92 -15.26 28.64
CA GLU A 927 -0.84 -14.31 28.99
C GLU A 927 0.22 -14.81 30.01
N TYR A 928 1.27 -15.42 29.50
CA TYR A 928 2.48 -15.69 30.27
C TYR A 928 3.73 -15.30 29.52
N GLY A 929 4.75 -14.89 30.28
CA GLY A 929 6.03 -14.49 29.71
C GLY A 929 7.14 -14.44 30.76
N TRP A 930 8.37 -14.47 30.27
CA TRP A 930 9.57 -14.21 31.04
C TRP A 930 10.38 -13.15 30.29
N MET A 931 10.71 -12.03 30.92
CA MET A 931 11.42 -10.95 30.24
C MET A 931 12.77 -11.42 29.70
N THR A 932 13.18 -10.85 28.56
CA THR A 932 14.57 -10.90 28.08
C THR A 932 15.51 -10.32 29.12
N PRO A 933 16.79 -10.75 29.17
CA PRO A 933 17.78 -10.19 30.08
C PRO A 933 17.88 -8.66 30.00
N GLU A 934 17.82 -8.11 28.78
CA GLU A 934 17.93 -6.69 28.49
C GLU A 934 16.73 -5.92 29.04
N ALA A 935 15.52 -6.38 28.73
CA ALA A 935 14.29 -5.74 29.23
C ALA A 935 14.17 -5.86 30.75
N ARG A 936 14.60 -6.98 31.34
CA ARG A 936 14.60 -7.16 32.80
C ARG A 936 15.56 -6.17 33.47
N LEU A 937 16.76 -6.02 32.93
CA LEU A 937 17.73 -5.05 33.43
C LEU A 937 17.18 -3.62 33.30
N GLN A 938 16.54 -3.30 32.18
CA GLN A 938 15.96 -1.98 31.94
C GLN A 938 14.80 -1.65 32.89
N ASN A 939 13.85 -2.57 33.04
CA ASN A 939 12.60 -2.32 33.76
C ASN A 939 12.73 -2.55 35.26
N LEU A 940 13.51 -3.55 35.69
CA LEU A 940 13.60 -3.98 37.08
C LEU A 940 14.97 -3.71 37.71
N GLY A 941 15.99 -3.29 36.94
CA GLY A 941 17.34 -3.04 37.45
C GLY A 941 18.08 -4.31 37.91
N ILE A 942 17.56 -5.49 37.57
CA ILE A 942 18.12 -6.78 37.99
C ILE A 942 18.38 -7.69 36.79
N VAL A 943 19.33 -8.61 36.93
CA VAL A 943 19.56 -9.71 35.99
C VAL A 943 19.09 -11.01 36.61
N SER A 944 18.66 -11.97 35.78
CA SER A 944 18.30 -13.31 36.25
C SER A 944 19.21 -14.36 35.62
N ASN A 945 19.55 -15.37 36.40
CA ASN A 945 20.30 -16.54 35.93
C ASN A 945 19.42 -17.55 35.16
N TYR A 946 18.10 -17.33 35.10
CA TYR A 946 17.18 -18.15 34.32
C TYR A 946 17.04 -17.63 32.89
N THR A 947 17.33 -18.48 31.91
CA THR A 947 16.95 -18.24 30.52
C THR A 947 15.44 -18.38 30.32
N ARG A 948 14.88 -17.79 29.25
CA ARG A 948 13.45 -17.97 28.90
C ARG A 948 13.07 -19.44 28.73
N LEU A 949 13.97 -20.26 28.16
CA LEU A 949 13.79 -21.70 28.04
C LEU A 949 13.68 -22.42 29.41
N GLN A 950 14.50 -22.02 30.38
CA GLN A 950 14.48 -22.61 31.73
C GLN A 950 13.28 -22.16 32.57
N ALA A 951 12.73 -20.98 32.29
CA ALA A 951 11.53 -20.48 32.97
C ALA A 951 10.25 -21.04 32.32
N ILE A 952 10.04 -20.77 31.03
CA ILE A 952 8.78 -21.04 30.31
C ILE A 952 8.63 -22.53 29.95
N GLY A 953 9.71 -23.22 29.62
CA GLY A 953 9.64 -24.64 29.23
C GLY A 953 8.96 -25.54 30.27
N PRO A 954 9.36 -25.48 31.56
CA PRO A 954 8.66 -26.21 32.64
C PRO A 954 7.20 -25.81 32.82
N TRP A 955 6.87 -24.52 32.62
CA TRP A 955 5.50 -24.01 32.73
C TRP A 955 4.57 -24.63 31.67
N GLN A 956 5.02 -24.65 30.42
CA GLN A 956 4.30 -25.29 29.31
C GLN A 956 4.11 -26.80 29.52
N LYS A 957 5.09 -27.49 30.11
CA LYS A 957 4.92 -28.89 30.52
C LYS A 957 3.88 -29.05 31.62
N ALA A 958 3.86 -28.15 32.60
CA ALA A 958 2.87 -28.17 33.67
C ALA A 958 1.43 -27.99 33.13
N VAL A 959 1.22 -27.25 32.04
CA VAL A 959 -0.10 -27.18 31.34
C VAL A 959 -0.55 -28.57 30.91
N LEU A 960 0.34 -29.31 30.25
CA LEU A 960 0.07 -30.66 29.74
C LEU A 960 -0.14 -31.68 30.86
N GLU A 961 0.70 -31.64 31.90
CA GLU A 961 0.64 -32.54 33.06
C GLU A 961 -0.63 -32.34 33.88
N ASN A 962 -1.04 -31.09 34.07
CA ASN A 962 -2.28 -30.75 34.78
C ASN A 962 -3.53 -30.88 33.91
N LYS A 963 -3.37 -31.14 32.60
CA LYS A 963 -4.44 -31.26 31.60
C LYS A 963 -5.31 -30.00 31.51
N LEU A 964 -4.68 -28.83 31.57
CA LEU A 964 -5.37 -27.57 31.28
C LEU A 964 -5.87 -27.56 29.83
N ALA A 965 -6.94 -26.81 29.57
CA ALA A 965 -7.66 -26.86 28.29
C ALA A 965 -6.92 -26.17 27.13
N GLY A 966 -6.00 -25.25 27.46
CA GLY A 966 -5.13 -24.59 26.51
C GLY A 966 -4.23 -23.58 27.20
N ASP A 967 -3.32 -22.98 26.43
CA ASP A 967 -2.43 -21.94 26.91
C ASP A 967 -2.10 -20.91 25.79
N GLN A 968 -1.78 -19.67 26.16
CA GLN A 968 -1.40 -18.61 25.23
C GLN A 968 -0.28 -17.72 25.80
N PHE A 969 0.85 -17.64 25.10
CA PHE A 969 1.97 -16.78 25.53
C PHE A 969 1.76 -15.31 25.15
N TRP A 970 2.41 -14.41 25.88
CA TRP A 970 2.53 -12.99 25.56
C TRP A 970 3.95 -12.71 25.05
N GLN A 971 4.17 -12.29 23.80
CA GLN A 971 3.21 -12.10 22.70
C GLN A 971 3.83 -12.51 21.36
N LEU A 972 2.99 -12.65 20.32
CA LEU A 972 3.41 -13.05 18.98
C LEU A 972 4.40 -12.06 18.37
N GLY A 973 5.62 -12.52 18.11
CA GLY A 973 6.64 -11.77 17.40
C GLY A 973 6.74 -12.16 15.92
N ILE A 974 6.64 -11.17 15.03
CA ILE A 974 6.79 -11.33 13.58
C ILE A 974 7.86 -10.36 13.09
N SER A 975 8.83 -10.85 12.31
CA SER A 975 10.00 -10.04 11.89
C SER A 975 9.85 -9.37 10.52
N ASN A 976 8.88 -9.79 9.72
CA ASN A 976 8.72 -9.36 8.32
C ASN A 976 7.44 -8.56 8.08
N LEU A 977 7.02 -7.74 9.05
CA LEU A 977 5.94 -6.77 8.84
C LEU A 977 6.45 -5.60 7.98
N SER A 978 5.55 -4.77 7.46
CA SER A 978 5.93 -3.63 6.61
C SER A 978 6.86 -2.60 7.27
N PHE A 979 6.99 -2.66 8.60
CA PHE A 979 7.86 -1.81 9.42
C PHE A 979 8.96 -2.62 10.16
N GLY A 980 9.19 -3.87 9.76
CA GLY A 980 10.16 -4.76 10.39
C GLY A 980 9.57 -5.62 11.51
N ARG A 981 10.27 -5.71 12.65
CA ARG A 981 9.81 -6.50 13.81
C ARG A 981 8.58 -5.87 14.46
N SER A 982 7.59 -6.71 14.78
CA SER A 982 6.44 -6.34 15.62
C SER A 982 6.88 -5.81 16.98
N THR A 983 5.96 -5.15 17.70
CA THR A 983 6.21 -4.56 19.02
C THR A 983 6.88 -5.55 19.97
N ASN A 984 7.89 -5.08 20.71
CA ASN A 984 8.62 -5.87 21.69
C ASN A 984 8.72 -5.13 23.02
N ASP A 985 8.04 -5.64 24.03
CA ASP A 985 8.02 -5.16 25.41
C ASP A 985 8.93 -5.97 26.35
N GLY A 986 9.78 -6.81 25.77
CA GLY A 986 10.68 -7.69 26.50
C GLY A 986 10.13 -9.11 26.72
N PHE A 987 8.84 -9.34 26.50
CA PHE A 987 8.23 -10.68 26.62
C PHE A 987 8.01 -11.36 25.25
N THR A 988 8.06 -10.58 24.17
CA THR A 988 7.74 -11.04 22.81
C THR A 988 8.63 -12.21 22.37
N ILE A 989 8.01 -13.26 21.81
CA ILE A 989 8.69 -14.41 21.22
C ILE A 989 8.54 -14.32 19.71
N PHE A 990 9.62 -13.99 19.02
CA PHE A 990 9.62 -13.92 17.56
C PHE A 990 9.74 -15.31 16.94
N LEU A 991 8.90 -15.59 15.95
CA LEU A 991 8.82 -16.93 15.34
C LEU A 991 10.10 -17.38 14.61
N ASP A 992 11.03 -16.46 14.35
CA ASP A 992 12.35 -16.69 13.76
C ASP A 992 13.49 -16.73 14.78
N ASP A 993 13.24 -16.41 16.05
CA ASP A 993 14.26 -16.50 17.10
C ASP A 993 14.52 -17.98 17.48
N PRO A 994 15.77 -18.34 17.87
CA PRO A 994 16.13 -19.72 18.20
C PRO A 994 15.25 -20.38 19.27
N GLU A 995 14.77 -19.61 20.24
CA GLU A 995 13.93 -20.11 21.32
C GLU A 995 12.50 -20.48 20.89
N ALA A 996 12.00 -19.90 19.79
CA ALA A 996 10.66 -20.20 19.28
C ALA A 996 10.53 -21.66 18.85
N LYS A 997 11.63 -22.29 18.41
CA LYS A 997 11.65 -23.73 18.12
C LYS A 997 11.08 -24.53 19.29
N THR A 998 11.57 -24.29 20.50
CA THR A 998 11.16 -25.01 21.70
C THR A 998 9.86 -24.44 22.27
N LEU A 999 9.78 -23.13 22.46
CA LEU A 999 8.68 -22.48 23.19
C LEU A 999 7.40 -22.32 22.36
N VAL A 1000 7.50 -22.42 21.03
CA VAL A 1000 6.35 -22.32 20.12
C VAL A 1000 6.16 -23.63 19.36
N TYR A 1001 7.07 -23.98 18.44
CA TYR A 1001 6.82 -25.08 17.50
C TYR A 1001 6.73 -26.45 18.18
N ASP A 1002 7.67 -26.78 19.07
CA ASP A 1002 7.67 -28.06 19.79
C ASP A 1002 6.49 -28.13 20.79
N HIS A 1003 6.22 -27.06 21.55
CA HIS A 1003 5.08 -26.99 22.47
C HIS A 1003 3.73 -27.13 21.75
N VAL A 1004 3.51 -26.39 20.66
CA VAL A 1004 2.29 -26.50 19.84
C VAL A 1004 2.09 -27.93 19.33
N LYS A 1005 3.17 -28.60 18.93
CA LYS A 1005 3.11 -30.00 18.49
C LYS A 1005 2.70 -30.95 19.63
N GLU A 1006 3.20 -30.72 20.84
CA GLU A 1006 2.83 -31.49 22.04
C GLU A 1006 1.37 -31.27 22.44
N VAL A 1007 0.89 -30.02 22.43
CA VAL A 1007 -0.52 -29.70 22.71
C VAL A 1007 -1.45 -30.30 21.65
N ASN A 1008 -1.13 -30.14 20.36
CA ASN A 1008 -1.91 -30.72 19.26
C ASN A 1008 -1.94 -32.26 19.28
N ALA A 1009 -0.98 -32.92 19.92
CA ALA A 1009 -1.01 -34.37 20.12
C ALA A 1009 -2.13 -34.81 21.07
N GLN A 1010 -2.60 -33.94 21.98
CA GLN A 1010 -3.73 -34.23 22.86
C GLN A 1010 -5.06 -34.30 22.10
N ASN A 1011 -5.17 -33.67 20.93
CA ASN A 1011 -6.37 -33.68 20.07
C ASN A 1011 -6.57 -35.00 19.30
N ARG A 1012 -5.58 -35.89 19.34
CA ARG A 1012 -5.60 -37.20 18.65
C ARG A 1012 -5.92 -38.37 19.58
N LYS A 1013 -6.04 -38.12 20.88
CA LYS A 1013 -6.37 -39.09 21.93
C LYS A 1013 -7.85 -38.98 22.26
#